data_AF-A0A084A868-F1
#
_entry.id   AF-A0A084A868-F1
#
_cell.length_a   1.000
_cell.length_b   1.000
_cell.length_c   1.000
_cell.angle_alpha   90.00
_cell.angle_beta   90.00
_cell.angle_gamma   90.00
#
_symmetry.space_group_name_H-M   'P 1'
#
loop_
_entity.id
_entity.type
_entity.pdbx_description
1 polymer ?
#
loop_
_entity_poly.entity_id
_entity_poly.type
_entity_poly.pdbx_seq_one_letter_code
_entity_poly.pdbx_strand_id
1 'polypeptide(L)'
;MYYSKHQKGYKTSHKVQVTHFRTWKSGKKWVYAFMAFSLLAGDIGSIPLLQHGQEQIVHAATSSSGTLVPNSPASTNNNNVLAGDVSTATNWTTSKLTGAGYGSGTSTAGGGWSGGTWTAIAGTTQINAVSLFNQPLDMTQSLTLSGKITTSTNSSVASALGVMLLPTGTSLSLNAGGTGTGILPTEGTPNAIFAGRDIFPLNSGSTSINGQSVANNDWTGGSYYQIRISQTGANGLKQASASTNNTANPVVGTGTYNGTSGESYVLTWTPTTGTTTGSLSYALTTGGSTYTVTWPNLTLPASMQVGLAASAGGWTSTMTYTNTTLTASRVTAPVPVNYLNKVTGQAIPSMGPSTITANVGDTVGLSLVAPTTSSPDSNSYTFLAPAAPAGYNANSSTNTVISATNPASSTNTAATKVQAVAQGATNPNVVNVTYTPSQQTVAFNWALASGSTLATLPASKSYGAAGTGVTTDSSVVTDNPFASTTLLKNYASDLTSAVPAGYNITAITNGTTSYTGATTAATLAAFAAANPTVSATQASNNYTVTLTAAAQTATFNYGYINTAQHTPAVPSSMTTTGGTTGANVAQSLPTGWNTPSNTATAANKIPYGYYISAICAGNSATGTPIATGTGMGPQTTSGAWANFTATGQTYGATGNQYYVQLSPYSVRTSWKVSVLGTDPDYLDGLGNQPNGVVVGQATPNNQDNLFSYIATNSGISMTTTDNIVYTDPAGIRYIITGYTYATTAGGTGTTYSTFEALLAANPYIPAGLYNQPLQFVTVNMISDQTSITSNSTSSTTPLTPATNYMPINDITASTDIDGVDDDGLPYAINGYNAVTNIVGGTTNYWGDATNSLKLPIGSYTETYYALNYLGLQAYQAESTYTTVASFLQSLSSANLAKYTVSSTTTLTVADATTISANNQHIIPKAGSYNPSSDILSATNADGTNAFASVNNVPVGVIITDRAGNNVWVNNMTVNLPKNKLVVGTYSEKYYALTAKGAADYTTWKATASPSANTVGDFINSGQTTSGDYVTATTQLTVTNFILPFAGGSGNQFLYLMISLATIGALGLYFSKRRKEEELEFVPEQAGYGASTNTKGNKARFFQTLRKTRPYRKVFHSKNRIHLAQTQRKEGKND
;
A
#
# COMPACT_ATOMS: atom_id res chain seq x y z
N MET A 1 -4.96 -36.26 -25.85
CA MET A 1 -4.82 -36.88 -27.18
C MET A 1 -3.46 -37.57 -27.22
N TYR A 2 -3.42 -38.87 -26.96
CA TYR A 2 -2.34 -39.86 -27.18
C TYR A 2 -3.04 -41.24 -27.09
N TYR A 3 -2.83 -42.11 -28.07
CA TYR A 3 -3.57 -43.37 -28.28
C TYR A 3 -2.65 -44.59 -28.05
N SER A 4 -3.15 -45.64 -27.39
CA SER A 4 -2.96 -47.08 -27.69
C SER A 4 -3.52 -47.92 -26.51
N LYS A 5 -4.75 -48.44 -26.58
CA LYS A 5 -5.16 -49.82 -26.93
C LYS A 5 -4.44 -50.95 -26.16
N HIS A 6 -5.17 -51.62 -25.25
CA HIS A 6 -5.52 -53.06 -25.35
C HIS A 6 -6.47 -53.50 -24.21
N GLN A 7 -7.63 -54.04 -24.60
CA GLN A 7 -8.58 -54.79 -23.77
C GLN A 7 -8.25 -56.30 -23.77
N LYS A 8 -8.50 -56.97 -22.63
CA LYS A 8 -9.02 -58.36 -22.42
C LYS A 8 -8.91 -58.62 -20.91
N GLY A 9 -9.92 -58.91 -20.10
CA GLY A 9 -11.24 -59.48 -20.34
C GLY A 9 -11.30 -60.86 -19.67
N TYR A 10 -11.77 -60.94 -18.40
CA TYR A 10 -12.42 -62.13 -17.85
C TYR A 10 -13.51 -61.70 -16.86
N LYS A 11 -14.77 -61.94 -17.26
CA LYS A 11 -15.95 -61.98 -16.40
C LYS A 11 -16.25 -63.45 -16.11
N THR A 12 -16.49 -63.79 -14.84
CA THR A 12 -17.28 -64.96 -14.46
C THR A 12 -18.51 -64.47 -13.70
N SER A 13 -19.66 -64.59 -14.35
CA SER A 13 -20.99 -64.35 -13.82
C SER A 13 -21.68 -65.70 -13.71
N HIS A 14 -22.08 -66.10 -12.51
CA HIS A 14 -23.13 -67.10 -12.33
C HIS A 14 -24.31 -66.48 -11.58
N LYS A 15 -25.47 -66.65 -12.22
CA LYS A 15 -26.79 -66.12 -11.86
C LYS A 15 -27.42 -66.92 -10.70
N VAL A 16 -28.07 -66.15 -9.82
CA VAL A 16 -29.47 -66.27 -9.33
C VAL A 16 -29.85 -67.51 -8.49
N GLN A 17 -30.28 -67.26 -7.24
CA GLN A 17 -31.65 -67.55 -6.80
C GLN A 17 -32.02 -66.73 -5.55
N VAL A 18 -33.13 -65.99 -5.64
CA VAL A 18 -33.76 -65.28 -4.54
C VAL A 18 -34.82 -66.21 -3.96
N THR A 19 -34.69 -66.55 -2.67
CA THR A 19 -35.76 -67.23 -1.93
C THR A 19 -35.99 -66.47 -0.63
N HIS A 20 -37.13 -65.78 -0.55
CA HIS A 20 -37.61 -65.14 0.67
C HIS A 20 -38.14 -66.20 1.63
N PHE A 21 -37.70 -66.21 2.88
CA PHE A 21 -38.42 -66.88 3.98
C PHE A 21 -38.76 -65.87 5.07
N ARG A 22 -40.09 -65.75 5.32
CA ARG A 22 -40.68 -65.02 6.44
C ARG A 22 -40.43 -65.81 7.74
N THR A 23 -39.99 -65.14 8.79
CA THR A 23 -39.94 -65.72 10.14
C THR A 23 -41.31 -65.70 10.80
N TRP A 24 -41.78 -66.89 11.17
CA TRP A 24 -42.96 -67.16 12.00
C TRP A 24 -42.60 -67.08 13.48
N LYS A 25 -43.50 -66.54 14.32
CA LYS A 25 -43.37 -66.49 15.78
C LYS A 25 -44.27 -67.56 16.41
N SER A 26 -43.69 -68.38 17.29
CA SER A 26 -44.33 -69.36 18.19
C SER A 26 -43.35 -69.51 19.36
N GLY A 27 -43.67 -69.54 20.66
CA GLY A 27 -44.91 -69.65 21.40
C GLY A 27 -44.72 -70.61 22.59
N LYS A 28 -44.95 -70.14 23.83
CA LYS A 28 -45.28 -70.88 25.10
C LYS A 28 -44.10 -71.57 25.83
N LYS A 29 -43.76 -71.26 27.10
CA LYS A 29 -44.42 -71.34 28.44
C LYS A 29 -44.28 -72.71 29.16
N TRP A 30 -44.10 -72.62 30.50
CA TRP A 30 -44.27 -73.61 31.61
C TRP A 30 -43.02 -74.47 31.96
N VAL A 31 -42.69 -74.83 33.21
CA VAL A 31 -43.44 -75.06 34.47
C VAL A 31 -42.52 -74.78 35.69
N TYR A 32 -43.07 -74.17 36.75
CA TYR A 32 -42.55 -74.26 38.14
C TYR A 32 -43.53 -75.09 38.98
N ALA A 33 -43.00 -75.65 40.07
CA ALA A 33 -43.69 -76.21 41.25
C ALA A 33 -43.98 -77.72 41.24
N PHE A 34 -43.23 -78.45 42.07
CA PHE A 34 -43.79 -79.19 43.21
C PHE A 34 -42.66 -79.60 44.18
N MET A 35 -42.58 -78.93 45.33
CA MET A 35 -41.91 -79.44 46.53
C MET A 35 -42.96 -79.39 47.64
N ALA A 36 -43.49 -80.54 48.02
CA ALA A 36 -44.18 -80.75 49.28
C ALA A 36 -44.33 -82.24 49.57
N PHE A 37 -44.08 -82.61 50.83
CA PHE A 37 -44.40 -83.87 51.50
C PHE A 37 -43.53 -85.11 51.24
N SER A 38 -42.63 -85.42 52.19
CA SER A 38 -42.88 -86.49 53.18
C SER A 38 -41.69 -86.67 54.14
N LEU A 39 -41.89 -86.29 55.40
CA LEU A 39 -41.25 -86.90 56.56
C LEU A 39 -42.33 -87.80 57.16
N LEU A 40 -42.19 -89.13 57.05
CA LEU A 40 -42.67 -90.14 58.00
C LEU A 40 -42.39 -91.56 57.47
N ALA A 41 -41.67 -92.31 58.31
CA ALA A 41 -41.60 -93.77 58.42
C ALA A 41 -40.88 -94.60 57.32
N GLY A 42 -39.91 -95.39 57.79
CA GLY A 42 -39.73 -96.78 57.36
C GLY A 42 -38.62 -97.02 56.34
N ASP A 43 -37.67 -97.87 56.72
CA ASP A 43 -36.62 -98.44 55.87
C ASP A 43 -37.13 -98.88 54.49
N ILE A 44 -36.56 -98.31 53.43
CA ILE A 44 -36.44 -98.99 52.14
C ILE A 44 -35.10 -98.56 51.52
N GLY A 45 -34.22 -99.54 51.30
CA GLY A 45 -32.94 -99.34 50.63
C GLY A 45 -33.13 -98.69 49.25
N SER A 46 -32.38 -97.63 49.00
CA SER A 46 -32.30 -96.98 47.71
C SER A 46 -31.69 -97.94 46.68
N ILE A 47 -32.53 -98.40 45.76
CA ILE A 47 -32.13 -98.89 44.44
C ILE A 47 -31.45 -97.71 43.72
N PRO A 48 -30.22 -97.85 43.19
CA PRO A 48 -29.65 -96.81 42.35
C PRO A 48 -30.41 -96.80 41.02
N LEU A 49 -31.26 -95.78 40.85
CA LEU A 49 -31.78 -95.39 39.55
C LEU A 49 -30.56 -94.96 38.71
N LEU A 50 -30.32 -95.64 37.59
CA LEU A 50 -29.30 -95.31 36.60
C LEU A 50 -29.50 -93.87 36.11
N GLN A 51 -28.82 -92.91 36.73
CA GLN A 51 -28.49 -91.64 36.09
C GLN A 51 -27.28 -91.90 35.20
N HIS A 52 -27.50 -91.79 33.88
CA HIS A 52 -26.46 -91.53 32.91
C HIS A 52 -25.81 -90.16 33.23
N GLY A 53 -24.90 -90.15 34.20
CA GLY A 53 -23.97 -89.06 34.41
C GLY A 53 -22.84 -89.22 33.40
N GLN A 54 -22.67 -88.24 32.52
CA GLN A 54 -21.52 -88.18 31.62
C GLN A 54 -20.24 -88.29 32.44
N GLU A 55 -19.37 -89.27 32.10
CA GLU A 55 -17.99 -89.28 32.56
C GLU A 55 -17.31 -87.99 32.10
N GLN A 56 -17.00 -87.12 33.06
CA GLN A 56 -16.20 -85.93 32.81
C GLN A 56 -14.79 -86.20 33.34
N ILE A 57 -13.97 -86.79 32.49
CA ILE A 57 -12.50 -86.73 32.63
C ILE A 57 -12.12 -85.26 32.44
N VAL A 58 -11.17 -84.75 33.23
CA VAL A 58 -10.62 -83.39 33.08
C VAL A 58 -10.10 -83.24 31.65
N HIS A 59 -10.90 -82.61 30.80
CA HIS A 59 -10.58 -82.33 29.40
C HIS A 59 -10.39 -80.83 29.23
N ALA A 60 -9.34 -80.50 28.49
CA ALA A 60 -9.26 -79.30 27.66
C ALA A 60 -10.64 -78.87 27.17
N ALA A 61 -11.01 -77.59 27.35
CA ALA A 61 -12.31 -77.10 26.91
C ALA A 61 -12.44 -77.29 25.38
N THR A 62 -13.33 -78.20 24.96
CA THR A 62 -13.60 -78.48 23.54
C THR A 62 -14.70 -77.61 22.94
N SER A 63 -15.33 -76.76 23.77
CA SER A 63 -16.37 -75.80 23.40
C SER A 63 -16.33 -74.57 24.32
N SER A 64 -16.87 -73.44 23.86
CA SER A 64 -16.92 -72.21 24.67
C SER A 64 -17.89 -72.33 25.85
N SER A 65 -17.51 -71.76 26.99
CA SER A 65 -18.35 -71.62 28.20
C SER A 65 -19.40 -70.49 28.11
N GLY A 66 -19.47 -69.81 26.95
CA GLY A 66 -20.40 -68.72 26.66
C GLY A 66 -19.70 -67.46 26.16
N THR A 67 -20.49 -66.50 25.65
CA THR A 67 -20.00 -65.16 25.26
C THR A 67 -20.20 -64.19 26.40
N LEU A 68 -19.16 -63.43 26.76
CA LEU A 68 -19.30 -62.39 27.76
C LEU A 68 -20.16 -61.23 27.24
N VAL A 69 -20.98 -60.69 28.13
CA VAL A 69 -21.73 -59.46 27.91
C VAL A 69 -21.17 -58.41 28.86
N PRO A 70 -20.73 -57.24 28.37
CA PRO A 70 -20.28 -56.14 29.23
C PRO A 70 -21.30 -55.81 30.32
N ASN A 71 -20.84 -55.43 31.51
CA ASN A 71 -21.66 -55.17 32.70
C ASN A 71 -22.48 -56.37 33.24
N SER A 72 -22.22 -57.60 32.79
CA SER A 72 -22.97 -58.78 33.23
C SER A 72 -22.08 -59.84 33.90
N PRO A 73 -22.54 -60.52 34.96
CA PRO A 73 -21.82 -61.61 35.60
C PRO A 73 -21.91 -62.93 34.81
N ALA A 74 -20.91 -63.80 34.97
CA ALA A 74 -20.84 -65.15 34.43
C ALA A 74 -20.32 -66.14 35.49
N SER A 75 -20.49 -67.45 35.28
CA SER A 75 -20.11 -68.50 36.24
C SER A 75 -19.71 -69.79 35.54
N THR A 76 -18.79 -70.56 36.11
CA THR A 76 -18.41 -71.90 35.63
C THR A 76 -19.42 -73.00 36.00
N ASN A 77 -20.35 -72.70 36.92
CA ASN A 77 -21.50 -73.53 37.31
C ASN A 77 -21.16 -74.94 37.85
N ASN A 78 -19.97 -75.14 38.40
CA ASN A 78 -19.54 -76.43 38.98
C ASN A 78 -18.96 -76.27 40.39
N ASN A 79 -19.78 -75.77 41.32
CA ASN A 79 -19.30 -75.39 42.66
C ASN A 79 -19.32 -76.55 43.68
N ASN A 80 -19.72 -77.76 43.27
CA ASN A 80 -19.82 -78.93 44.14
C ASN A 80 -18.85 -80.04 43.69
N VAL A 81 -18.45 -80.91 44.61
CA VAL A 81 -17.74 -82.15 44.29
C VAL A 81 -18.73 -83.13 43.64
N LEU A 82 -18.37 -83.67 42.49
CA LEU A 82 -19.12 -84.65 41.74
C LEU A 82 -18.62 -86.07 42.07
N ALA A 83 -19.48 -87.08 41.91
CA ALA A 83 -19.13 -88.46 42.22
C ALA A 83 -17.87 -88.96 41.45
N GLY A 84 -17.70 -88.52 40.19
CA GLY A 84 -16.54 -88.87 39.37
C GLY A 84 -15.23 -88.20 39.81
N ASP A 85 -15.28 -87.10 40.56
CA ASP A 85 -14.07 -86.43 41.04
C ASP A 85 -13.28 -87.30 42.02
N VAL A 86 -14.01 -88.05 42.84
CA VAL A 86 -13.50 -88.85 43.96
C VAL A 86 -12.89 -90.16 43.46
N SER A 87 -13.49 -90.78 42.44
CA SER A 87 -13.00 -92.03 41.84
C SER A 87 -11.81 -91.84 40.91
N THR A 88 -11.48 -90.59 40.53
CA THR A 88 -10.40 -90.26 39.60
C THR A 88 -9.07 -90.09 40.33
N ALA A 89 -8.13 -91.02 40.11
CA ALA A 89 -6.84 -91.05 40.80
C ALA A 89 -6.01 -89.76 40.67
N THR A 90 -6.06 -89.06 39.53
CA THR A 90 -5.30 -87.80 39.31
C THR A 90 -5.81 -86.62 40.12
N ASN A 91 -7.01 -86.72 40.70
CA ASN A 91 -7.56 -85.72 41.61
C ASN A 91 -7.04 -85.88 43.04
N TRP A 92 -6.17 -86.86 43.28
CA TRP A 92 -5.54 -87.13 44.57
C TRP A 92 -4.03 -87.01 44.48
N THR A 93 -3.42 -86.34 45.45
CA THR A 93 -1.97 -86.33 45.65
C THR A 93 -1.61 -87.35 46.71
N THR A 94 -0.91 -88.40 46.30
CA THR A 94 -0.40 -89.43 47.21
C THR A 94 0.98 -89.03 47.72
N SER A 95 1.16 -89.05 49.04
CA SER A 95 2.44 -88.79 49.69
C SER A 95 2.90 -90.02 50.45
N LYS A 96 4.17 -90.39 50.25
CA LYS A 96 4.86 -91.51 50.90
C LYS A 96 6.02 -90.95 51.70
N LEU A 97 6.16 -91.36 52.96
CA LEU A 97 7.40 -91.19 53.69
C LEU A 97 7.99 -92.54 54.11
N THR A 98 9.26 -92.77 53.73
CA THR A 98 10.11 -93.83 54.26
C THR A 98 10.97 -93.26 55.38
N GLY A 99 10.77 -93.73 56.61
CA GLY A 99 11.67 -93.39 57.71
C GLY A 99 13.06 -94.00 57.53
N ALA A 100 14.10 -93.25 57.85
CA ALA A 100 15.47 -93.76 57.92
C ALA A 100 15.70 -94.50 59.25
N GLY A 101 16.09 -95.77 59.18
CA GLY A 101 16.71 -96.51 60.29
C GLY A 101 15.83 -97.55 61.01
N TYR A 102 15.88 -98.80 60.55
CA TYR A 102 16.15 -100.04 61.32
C TYR A 102 15.72 -101.28 60.50
N GLY A 103 16.65 -102.24 60.32
CA GLY A 103 16.37 -103.61 59.84
C GLY A 103 16.42 -103.84 58.33
N SER A 104 17.33 -104.71 57.88
CA SER A 104 17.46 -105.20 56.51
C SER A 104 16.27 -106.10 56.12
N GLY A 105 15.18 -105.50 55.64
CA GLY A 105 14.05 -106.20 55.03
C GLY A 105 13.47 -105.37 53.88
N THR A 106 13.55 -105.88 52.67
CA THR A 106 13.19 -105.20 51.41
C THR A 106 11.68 -105.23 51.13
N SER A 107 10.87 -104.49 51.89
CA SER A 107 9.45 -104.27 51.56
C SER A 107 9.18 -102.83 51.09
N THR A 108 8.81 -102.68 49.82
CA THR A 108 8.41 -101.43 49.16
C THR A 108 7.03 -100.97 49.67
N ALA A 109 6.97 -100.33 50.83
CA ALA A 109 5.72 -99.80 51.37
C ALA A 109 5.35 -98.44 50.75
N GLY A 110 4.06 -98.18 50.51
CA GLY A 110 3.55 -97.02 49.77
C GLY A 110 2.02 -97.10 49.56
N GLY A 111 1.39 -95.95 49.27
CA GLY A 111 -0.04 -95.83 48.97
C GLY A 111 -0.29 -95.58 47.48
N GLY A 112 -1.30 -96.23 46.88
CA GLY A 112 -1.61 -96.08 45.46
C GLY A 112 -3.08 -96.33 45.13
N TRP A 113 -3.58 -95.67 44.09
CA TRP A 113 -4.93 -95.84 43.57
C TRP A 113 -4.94 -96.90 42.44
N SER A 114 -5.86 -97.86 42.54
CA SER A 114 -6.14 -98.83 41.47
C SER A 114 -7.63 -99.16 41.47
N GLY A 115 -8.30 -99.02 40.32
CA GLY A 115 -9.72 -99.37 40.17
C GLY A 115 -10.66 -98.72 41.20
N GLY A 116 -10.46 -97.44 41.52
CA GLY A 116 -11.26 -96.71 42.53
C GLY A 116 -11.00 -97.12 43.99
N THR A 117 -9.99 -97.98 44.21
CA THR A 117 -9.54 -98.42 45.54
C THR A 117 -8.21 -97.77 45.85
N TRP A 118 -8.10 -97.13 47.02
CA TRP A 118 -6.81 -96.69 47.54
C TRP A 118 -6.24 -97.77 48.45
N THR A 119 -5.04 -98.26 48.12
CA THR A 119 -4.33 -99.28 48.91
C THR A 119 -3.09 -98.67 49.53
N ALA A 120 -2.99 -98.74 50.84
CA ALA A 120 -1.80 -98.37 51.61
C ALA A 120 -1.12 -99.63 52.14
N ILE A 121 0.11 -99.89 51.69
CA ILE A 121 0.96 -100.96 52.24
C ILE A 121 1.84 -100.32 53.30
N ALA A 122 1.66 -100.72 54.56
CA ALA A 122 2.46 -100.23 55.67
C ALA A 122 3.42 -101.33 56.14
N GLY A 123 4.72 -101.02 56.13
CA GLY A 123 5.83 -101.95 56.33
C GLY A 123 6.17 -102.22 57.80
N THR A 124 7.15 -103.08 58.07
CA THR A 124 7.73 -103.29 59.43
C THR A 124 8.55 -102.10 59.91
N THR A 125 8.91 -101.21 58.98
CA THR A 125 9.44 -99.88 59.24
C THR A 125 8.27 -98.91 59.35
N GLN A 126 8.28 -98.04 60.36
CA GLN A 126 7.16 -97.12 60.65
C GLN A 126 6.85 -96.23 59.44
N ILE A 127 5.68 -96.41 58.83
CA ILE A 127 5.30 -95.72 57.59
C ILE A 127 3.91 -95.13 57.73
N ASN A 128 3.83 -93.83 57.42
CA ASN A 128 2.59 -93.10 57.19
C ASN A 128 2.35 -92.98 55.68
N ALA A 129 1.14 -93.28 55.24
CA ALA A 129 0.67 -93.10 53.88
C ALA A 129 -0.57 -92.22 53.89
N VAL A 130 -0.57 -91.17 53.07
CA VAL A 130 -1.70 -90.24 52.95
C VAL A 130 -1.99 -89.99 51.47
N SER A 131 -3.27 -89.93 51.12
CA SER A 131 -3.75 -89.47 49.83
C SER A 131 -4.68 -88.28 50.03
N LEU A 132 -4.28 -87.08 49.62
CA LEU A 132 -5.02 -85.83 49.79
C LEU A 132 -5.80 -85.48 48.52
N PHE A 133 -7.04 -85.03 48.66
CA PHE A 133 -7.85 -84.54 47.55
C PHE A 133 -7.34 -83.16 47.11
N ASN A 134 -7.09 -83.00 45.80
CA ASN A 134 -6.41 -81.82 45.25
C ASN A 134 -7.26 -80.56 45.30
N GLN A 135 -8.59 -80.70 45.31
CA GLN A 135 -9.50 -79.57 45.32
C GLN A 135 -9.77 -79.12 46.77
N PRO A 136 -9.56 -77.83 47.08
CA PRO A 136 -9.91 -77.28 48.37
C PRO A 136 -11.44 -77.27 48.56
N LEU A 137 -11.88 -77.69 49.74
CA LEU A 137 -13.28 -77.79 50.12
C LEU A 137 -13.66 -76.63 51.04
N ASP A 138 -14.87 -76.09 50.84
CA ASP A 138 -15.44 -74.99 51.61
C ASP A 138 -16.05 -75.52 52.91
N MET A 139 -15.41 -75.21 54.04
CA MET A 139 -15.85 -75.65 55.37
C MET A 139 -16.99 -74.80 55.95
N THR A 140 -17.44 -73.74 55.25
CA THR A 140 -18.71 -73.06 55.60
C THR A 140 -19.93 -73.85 55.17
N GLN A 141 -19.73 -74.87 54.33
CA GLN A 141 -20.73 -75.83 53.87
C GLN A 141 -20.50 -77.20 54.52
N SER A 142 -21.55 -78.02 54.56
CA SER A 142 -21.46 -79.37 55.10
C SER A 142 -20.60 -80.27 54.21
N LEU A 143 -19.89 -81.22 54.84
CA LEU A 143 -19.10 -82.24 54.16
C LEU A 143 -19.42 -83.62 54.70
N THR A 144 -19.55 -84.60 53.80
CA THR A 144 -19.68 -86.02 54.15
C THR A 144 -18.70 -86.84 53.32
N LEU A 145 -17.84 -87.62 53.98
CA LEU A 145 -16.97 -88.61 53.35
C LEU A 145 -17.30 -90.00 53.92
N SER A 146 -17.58 -90.97 53.07
CA SER A 146 -17.86 -92.34 53.51
C SER A 146 -17.14 -93.38 52.66
N GLY A 147 -17.02 -94.59 53.16
CA GLY A 147 -16.43 -95.71 52.43
C GLY A 147 -16.28 -96.95 53.31
N LYS A 148 -15.47 -97.89 52.86
CA LYS A 148 -15.13 -99.11 53.60
C LYS A 148 -13.62 -99.25 53.75
N ILE A 149 -13.16 -99.52 54.98
CA ILE A 149 -11.76 -99.81 55.31
C ILE A 149 -11.55 -101.30 55.59
N THR A 150 -10.44 -101.88 55.15
CA THR A 150 -10.07 -103.29 55.47
C THR A 150 -8.58 -103.42 55.79
N THR A 151 -8.21 -104.49 56.50
CA THR A 151 -6.81 -104.88 56.75
C THR A 151 -6.56 -106.33 56.31
N SER A 152 -5.30 -106.67 55.98
CA SER A 152 -4.96 -107.97 55.37
C SER A 152 -4.79 -109.15 56.34
N THR A 153 -4.64 -108.92 57.65
CA THR A 153 -4.47 -110.00 58.66
C THR A 153 -5.14 -109.65 59.98
N ASN A 154 -5.42 -110.64 60.84
CA ASN A 154 -6.09 -110.45 62.14
C ASN A 154 -5.14 -110.39 63.35
N SER A 155 -3.85 -110.75 63.18
CA SER A 155 -2.90 -110.97 64.29
C SER A 155 -1.65 -110.09 64.24
N SER A 156 -1.48 -109.25 63.22
CA SER A 156 -0.30 -108.37 63.04
C SER A 156 -0.71 -107.06 62.36
N VAL A 157 -1.59 -106.31 63.03
CA VAL A 157 -2.33 -105.18 62.44
C VAL A 157 -1.62 -103.82 62.58
N ALA A 158 -1.92 -102.93 61.64
CA ALA A 158 -1.42 -101.55 61.55
C ALA A 158 -1.69 -100.71 62.83
N SER A 159 -1.07 -99.54 62.96
CA SER A 159 -1.26 -98.67 64.14
C SER A 159 -2.58 -97.90 64.08
N ALA A 160 -2.87 -97.24 62.96
CA ALA A 160 -4.14 -96.52 62.76
C ALA A 160 -4.47 -96.32 61.27
N LEU A 161 -5.76 -96.28 60.95
CA LEU A 161 -6.28 -95.92 59.62
C LEU A 161 -7.58 -95.12 59.74
N GLY A 162 -7.74 -94.11 58.90
CA GLY A 162 -8.92 -93.24 58.88
C GLY A 162 -8.85 -92.14 57.85
N VAL A 163 -9.47 -91.03 58.17
CA VAL A 163 -9.54 -89.81 57.36
C VAL A 163 -8.65 -88.74 57.99
N MET A 164 -7.98 -88.00 57.13
CA MET A 164 -7.22 -86.80 57.47
C MET A 164 -7.94 -85.56 56.95
N LEU A 165 -8.07 -84.52 57.77
CA LEU A 165 -8.41 -83.18 57.32
C LEU A 165 -7.19 -82.27 57.49
N LEU A 166 -6.87 -81.50 56.46
CA LEU A 166 -5.67 -80.67 56.39
C LEU A 166 -6.03 -79.25 55.91
N PRO A 167 -5.61 -78.17 56.61
CA PRO A 167 -5.85 -76.81 56.11
C PRO A 167 -5.16 -76.59 54.76
N THR A 168 -5.87 -76.00 53.80
CA THR A 168 -5.35 -75.77 52.45
C THR A 168 -4.06 -74.96 52.49
N GLY A 169 -3.02 -75.43 51.78
CA GLY A 169 -1.70 -74.81 51.75
C GLY A 169 -0.75 -75.25 52.87
N THR A 170 -1.20 -76.08 53.81
CA THR A 170 -0.31 -76.68 54.83
C THR A 170 0.58 -77.73 54.19
N SER A 171 1.90 -77.62 54.38
CA SER A 171 2.83 -78.64 53.92
C SER A 171 2.64 -79.93 54.71
N LEU A 172 2.41 -81.04 54.00
CA LEU A 172 2.36 -82.36 54.61
C LEU A 172 3.77 -82.74 55.08
N SER A 173 3.92 -82.94 56.39
CA SER A 173 5.15 -83.37 57.04
C SER A 173 4.81 -84.60 57.86
N LEU A 174 5.15 -85.80 57.40
CA LEU A 174 4.86 -87.01 58.17
C LEU A 174 6.05 -87.27 59.07
N ASN A 175 5.84 -87.51 60.37
CA ASN A 175 6.95 -87.89 61.25
C ASN A 175 7.40 -89.32 60.98
N ALA A 176 8.72 -89.52 60.87
CA ALA A 176 9.37 -90.82 60.90
C ALA A 176 10.37 -90.82 62.08
N GLY A 177 9.97 -91.25 63.28
CA GLY A 177 10.93 -91.20 64.40
C GLY A 177 10.40 -91.33 65.83
N GLY A 178 9.56 -92.33 66.14
CA GLY A 178 9.24 -92.67 67.54
C GLY A 178 9.42 -94.15 67.80
N THR A 179 10.20 -94.57 68.80
CA THR A 179 10.28 -96.00 69.18
C THR A 179 9.00 -96.41 69.93
N GLY A 180 7.99 -96.94 69.25
CA GLY A 180 6.76 -97.46 69.88
C GLY A 180 5.62 -97.80 68.92
N THR A 181 4.68 -98.64 69.37
CA THR A 181 3.41 -98.95 68.72
C THR A 181 2.38 -97.84 68.99
N GLY A 182 1.70 -97.27 67.98
CA GLY A 182 0.53 -96.38 68.20
C GLY A 182 0.63 -94.92 67.74
N ILE A 183 1.40 -94.66 66.68
CA ILE A 183 1.50 -93.34 66.02
C ILE A 183 0.30 -93.13 65.10
N LEU A 184 -0.31 -91.93 65.12
CA LEU A 184 -1.37 -91.56 64.18
C LEU A 184 -0.80 -90.99 62.86
N PRO A 185 -1.50 -91.17 61.72
CA PRO A 185 -0.97 -90.77 60.40
C PRO A 185 -0.91 -89.25 60.19
N THR A 186 -1.44 -88.44 61.11
CA THR A 186 -1.36 -86.97 61.08
C THR A 186 -0.18 -86.41 61.88
N GLU A 187 0.49 -87.23 62.68
CA GLU A 187 1.60 -86.78 63.53
C GLU A 187 2.81 -86.33 62.70
N GLY A 188 3.34 -85.15 63.03
CA GLY A 188 4.35 -84.42 62.27
C GLY A 188 3.77 -83.32 61.37
N THR A 189 2.47 -83.38 61.04
CA THR A 189 1.83 -82.39 60.18
C THR A 189 1.13 -81.35 61.05
N PRO A 190 1.45 -80.06 60.94
CA PRO A 190 0.80 -79.00 61.71
C PRO A 190 -0.71 -78.91 61.49
N ASN A 191 -1.48 -78.73 62.57
CA ASN A 191 -2.92 -78.44 62.53
C ASN A 191 -3.78 -79.45 61.73
N ALA A 192 -3.31 -80.68 61.58
CA ALA A 192 -4.03 -81.76 60.91
C ALA A 192 -4.98 -82.46 61.88
N ILE A 193 -6.12 -82.94 61.38
CA ILE A 193 -7.09 -83.71 62.14
C ILE A 193 -7.13 -85.13 61.61
N PHE A 194 -6.99 -86.11 62.51
CA PHE A 194 -7.23 -87.51 62.24
C PHE A 194 -8.58 -87.92 62.82
N ALA A 195 -9.37 -88.63 62.02
CA ALA A 195 -10.63 -89.24 62.43
C ALA A 195 -10.66 -90.68 61.90
N GLY A 196 -10.61 -91.68 62.80
CA GLY A 196 -10.35 -93.03 62.34
C GLY A 196 -10.30 -94.10 63.41
N ARG A 197 -9.98 -95.31 62.95
CA ARG A 197 -9.66 -96.48 63.77
C ARG A 197 -8.20 -96.37 64.23
N ASP A 198 -8.01 -96.33 65.55
CA ASP A 198 -6.73 -96.40 66.25
C ASP A 198 -6.64 -97.80 66.87
N ILE A 199 -5.90 -98.69 66.20
CA ILE A 199 -5.89 -100.12 66.48
C ILE A 199 -4.97 -100.43 67.66
N PHE A 200 -3.88 -99.67 67.79
CA PHE A 200 -2.91 -99.81 68.87
C PHE A 200 -2.72 -98.48 69.59
N PRO A 201 -3.65 -98.07 70.46
CA PRO A 201 -3.48 -96.84 71.22
C PRO A 201 -2.27 -96.94 72.17
N LEU A 202 -1.51 -95.86 72.31
CA LEU A 202 -0.36 -95.79 73.21
C LEU A 202 -0.79 -95.83 74.69
N ASN A 203 -0.24 -96.77 75.47
CA ASN A 203 -0.49 -96.89 76.91
C ASN A 203 -0.01 -95.64 77.69
N SER A 204 -0.65 -95.33 78.83
CA SER A 204 -0.40 -94.16 79.67
C SER A 204 1.03 -94.12 80.22
N GLY A 205 1.91 -93.50 79.45
CA GLY A 205 3.27 -93.12 79.78
C GLY A 205 3.72 -92.06 78.76
N SER A 206 4.47 -91.06 79.20
CA SER A 206 5.02 -90.04 78.30
C SER A 206 5.96 -90.70 77.29
N THR A 207 5.50 -90.87 76.05
CA THR A 207 6.37 -91.23 74.94
C THR A 207 6.99 -89.97 74.35
N SER A 208 8.28 -90.05 74.03
CA SER A 208 8.98 -89.02 73.29
C SER A 208 8.81 -89.26 71.79
N ILE A 209 8.26 -88.29 71.07
CA ILE A 209 8.30 -88.28 69.60
C ILE A 209 9.37 -87.24 69.21
N ASN A 210 10.41 -87.65 68.47
CA ASN A 210 11.56 -86.80 68.13
C ASN A 210 12.19 -86.06 69.34
N GLY A 211 12.29 -86.72 70.50
CA GLY A 211 12.87 -86.14 71.71
C GLY A 211 11.98 -85.12 72.44
N GLN A 212 10.73 -84.89 71.99
CA GLN A 212 9.76 -84.05 72.69
C GLN A 212 8.71 -84.91 73.40
N SER A 213 8.43 -84.57 74.67
CA SER A 213 7.44 -85.28 75.50
C SER A 213 6.03 -84.94 75.02
N VAL A 214 5.25 -85.96 74.65
CA VAL A 214 3.86 -85.79 74.22
C VAL A 214 2.93 -86.09 75.40
N ALA A 215 1.92 -85.25 75.61
CA ALA A 215 0.90 -85.50 76.63
C ALA A 215 0.00 -86.67 76.17
N ASN A 216 0.18 -87.83 76.79
CA ASN A 216 -0.56 -89.05 76.47
C ASN A 216 -1.57 -89.38 77.59
N ASN A 217 -2.71 -88.68 77.59
CA ASN A 217 -3.82 -88.93 78.53
C ASN A 217 -4.99 -89.67 77.85
N ASP A 218 -4.69 -90.51 76.86
CA ASP A 218 -5.73 -91.11 76.00
C ASP A 218 -6.01 -92.60 76.31
N TRP A 219 -5.37 -93.17 77.32
CA TRP A 219 -5.52 -94.59 77.65
C TRP A 219 -6.64 -94.79 78.67
N THR A 220 -7.74 -95.41 78.26
CA THR A 220 -8.92 -95.70 79.10
C THR A 220 -8.84 -97.06 79.82
N GLY A 221 -7.73 -97.80 79.72
CA GLY A 221 -7.51 -99.10 80.38
C GLY A 221 -7.83 -100.34 79.52
N GLY A 222 -6.89 -101.29 79.44
CA GLY A 222 -7.04 -102.64 78.83
C GLY A 222 -6.57 -102.79 77.36
N SER A 223 -6.32 -104.02 76.89
CA SER A 223 -5.81 -104.34 75.54
C SER A 223 -6.86 -104.16 74.44
N TYR A 224 -7.25 -102.92 74.14
CA TYR A 224 -8.39 -102.60 73.29
C TYR A 224 -8.05 -101.65 72.14
N TYR A 225 -8.67 -101.87 70.98
CA TYR A 225 -8.68 -100.94 69.84
C TYR A 225 -9.77 -99.87 70.03
N GLN A 226 -9.60 -98.69 69.45
CA GLN A 226 -10.56 -97.58 69.59
C GLN A 226 -10.88 -96.89 68.26
N ILE A 227 -11.98 -96.15 68.22
CA ILE A 227 -12.19 -95.10 67.22
C ILE A 227 -12.00 -93.74 67.89
N ARG A 228 -11.44 -92.77 67.17
CA ARG A 228 -11.10 -91.46 67.74
C ARG A 228 -11.14 -90.33 66.72
N ILE A 229 -11.29 -89.12 67.24
CA ILE A 229 -10.96 -87.87 66.56
C ILE A 229 -9.85 -87.17 67.37
N SER A 230 -8.80 -86.72 66.68
CA SER A 230 -7.65 -86.08 67.30
C SER A 230 -7.04 -85.03 66.38
N GLN A 231 -6.40 -84.02 66.95
CA GLN A 231 -5.77 -82.94 66.21
C GLN A 231 -4.30 -82.79 66.60
N THR A 232 -3.46 -82.36 65.66
CA THR A 232 -2.09 -81.90 65.92
C THR A 232 -2.04 -80.39 66.16
N GLY A 233 -1.16 -79.92 67.05
CA GLY A 233 -0.85 -78.50 67.20
C GLY A 233 -0.09 -77.93 66.01
N ALA A 234 0.22 -76.62 66.08
CA ALA A 234 1.05 -75.94 65.08
C ALA A 234 2.49 -76.53 64.99
N ASN A 235 2.94 -77.23 66.03
CA ASN A 235 4.21 -77.96 66.08
C ASN A 235 4.12 -79.37 65.46
N GLY A 236 2.97 -79.77 64.93
CA GLY A 236 2.73 -81.10 64.37
C GLY A 236 2.64 -82.22 65.42
N LEU A 237 2.68 -81.89 66.72
CA LEU A 237 2.52 -82.88 67.79
C LEU A 237 1.04 -83.11 68.09
N LYS A 238 0.69 -84.36 68.37
CA LYS A 238 -0.65 -84.76 68.80
C LYS A 238 -1.05 -84.02 70.09
N GLN A 239 -2.26 -83.48 70.12
CA GLN A 239 -2.87 -82.92 71.33
C GLN A 239 -3.65 -84.02 72.07
N ALA A 240 -3.69 -83.93 73.41
CA ALA A 240 -4.43 -84.89 74.24
C ALA A 240 -5.92 -84.94 73.86
N SER A 241 -6.48 -86.13 73.71
CA SER A 241 -7.93 -86.36 73.64
C SER A 241 -8.54 -86.12 75.02
N ALA A 242 -9.76 -85.59 75.09
CA ALA A 242 -10.44 -85.26 76.35
C ALA A 242 -9.75 -84.18 77.22
N SER A 243 -9.35 -83.04 76.63
CA SER A 243 -8.98 -81.81 77.36
C SER A 243 -10.14 -80.81 77.36
N THR A 244 -10.02 -79.67 78.07
CA THR A 244 -11.04 -78.58 78.06
C THR A 244 -11.40 -78.08 76.66
N ASN A 245 -10.61 -78.40 75.64
CA ASN A 245 -10.78 -77.97 74.25
C ASN A 245 -11.23 -79.09 73.29
N ASN A 246 -11.24 -80.36 73.72
CA ASN A 246 -11.66 -81.51 72.89
C ASN A 246 -12.52 -82.47 73.71
N THR A 247 -13.85 -82.48 73.48
CA THR A 247 -14.79 -83.36 74.19
C THR A 247 -15.06 -84.69 73.46
N ALA A 248 -14.34 -84.98 72.38
CA ALA A 248 -14.49 -86.21 71.62
C ALA A 248 -13.78 -87.38 72.32
N ASN A 249 -14.46 -87.99 73.29
CA ASN A 249 -13.95 -89.17 73.96
C ASN A 249 -13.81 -90.35 72.96
N PRO A 250 -12.67 -91.06 72.95
CA PRO A 250 -12.54 -92.27 72.15
C PRO A 250 -13.58 -93.32 72.54
N VAL A 251 -14.07 -94.09 71.56
CA VAL A 251 -14.96 -95.23 71.81
C VAL A 251 -14.17 -96.52 71.65
N VAL A 252 -14.15 -97.32 72.72
CA VAL A 252 -13.30 -98.50 72.88
C VAL A 252 -14.06 -99.77 72.47
N GLY A 253 -13.41 -100.66 71.72
CA GLY A 253 -13.93 -101.99 71.38
C GLY A 253 -13.34 -103.08 72.29
N THR A 254 -14.12 -104.11 72.61
CA THR A 254 -13.65 -105.25 73.43
C THR A 254 -13.31 -106.46 72.55
N GLY A 255 -12.22 -107.18 72.86
CA GLY A 255 -11.81 -108.42 72.18
C GLY A 255 -10.70 -108.27 71.12
N THR A 256 -10.41 -109.33 70.37
CA THR A 256 -9.40 -109.36 69.32
C THR A 256 -9.89 -108.58 68.09
N TYR A 257 -9.12 -107.60 67.61
CA TYR A 257 -9.43 -106.88 66.37
C TYR A 257 -9.42 -107.85 65.16
N ASN A 258 -10.50 -107.83 64.37
CA ASN A 258 -10.60 -108.57 63.11
C ASN A 258 -11.00 -107.61 61.99
N GLY A 259 -10.00 -107.10 61.26
CA GLY A 259 -10.19 -106.11 60.20
C GLY A 259 -10.34 -106.68 58.79
N THR A 260 -10.31 -108.01 58.63
CA THR A 260 -10.42 -108.68 57.31
C THR A 260 -11.86 -108.70 56.76
N SER A 261 -12.89 -108.65 57.61
CA SER A 261 -14.30 -108.54 57.22
C SER A 261 -14.67 -107.16 56.64
N GLY A 262 -13.86 -106.16 56.98
CA GLY A 262 -13.97 -104.78 56.54
C GLY A 262 -15.08 -103.99 57.22
N GLU A 263 -14.83 -102.70 57.42
CA GLU A 263 -15.60 -101.82 58.29
C GLU A 263 -16.05 -100.59 57.51
N SER A 264 -17.33 -100.25 57.57
CA SER A 264 -17.84 -99.05 56.90
C SER A 264 -17.59 -97.82 57.77
N TYR A 265 -17.11 -96.73 57.19
CA TYR A 265 -16.90 -95.47 57.90
C TYR A 265 -17.69 -94.32 57.27
N VAL A 266 -18.08 -93.37 58.11
CA VAL A 266 -18.66 -92.09 57.71
C VAL A 266 -18.03 -90.98 58.54
N LEU A 267 -17.41 -90.01 57.88
CA LEU A 267 -17.00 -88.73 58.44
C LEU A 267 -18.02 -87.67 58.02
N THR A 268 -18.53 -86.90 58.97
CA THR A 268 -19.45 -85.78 58.72
C THR A 268 -18.97 -84.51 59.40
N TRP A 269 -18.89 -83.43 58.63
CA TRP A 269 -18.71 -82.06 59.11
C TRP A 269 -20.00 -81.27 58.91
N THR A 270 -20.52 -80.72 60.00
CA THR A 270 -21.72 -79.90 60.00
C THR A 270 -21.40 -78.53 60.61
N PRO A 271 -21.16 -77.49 59.80
CA PRO A 271 -20.93 -76.14 60.28
C PRO A 271 -22.20 -75.51 60.83
N THR A 272 -22.07 -74.57 61.78
CA THR A 272 -23.12 -73.59 62.06
C THR A 272 -23.22 -72.67 60.86
N THR A 273 -24.43 -72.50 60.34
CA THR A 273 -24.73 -71.83 59.06
C THR A 273 -23.87 -70.60 58.81
N GLY A 274 -23.12 -70.61 57.71
CA GLY A 274 -22.30 -69.46 57.27
C GLY A 274 -21.02 -69.23 58.08
N THR A 275 -20.63 -70.15 58.95
CA THR A 275 -19.40 -70.08 59.75
C THR A 275 -18.54 -71.32 59.54
N THR A 276 -17.31 -71.31 60.04
CA THR A 276 -16.40 -72.47 60.01
C THR A 276 -16.34 -73.19 61.36
N THR A 277 -17.23 -72.86 62.28
CA THR A 277 -17.38 -73.54 63.58
C THR A 277 -18.56 -74.50 63.51
N GLY A 278 -18.40 -75.73 64.00
CA GLY A 278 -19.38 -76.79 63.79
C GLY A 278 -19.06 -78.07 64.54
N SER A 279 -19.70 -79.16 64.13
CA SER A 279 -19.48 -80.49 64.71
C SER A 279 -18.83 -81.42 63.68
N LEU A 280 -17.72 -82.06 64.08
CA LEU A 280 -17.08 -83.12 63.31
C LEU A 280 -17.40 -84.48 63.95
N SER A 281 -17.97 -85.40 63.18
CA SER A 281 -18.33 -86.75 63.66
C SER A 281 -17.71 -87.83 62.79
N TYR A 282 -17.23 -88.89 63.42
CA TYR A 282 -16.74 -90.10 62.77
C TYR A 282 -17.51 -91.30 63.30
N ALA A 283 -18.18 -92.01 62.40
CA ALA A 283 -18.90 -93.24 62.69
C ALA A 283 -18.24 -94.41 61.98
N LEU A 284 -18.14 -95.54 62.68
CA LEU A 284 -17.61 -96.80 62.15
C LEU A 284 -18.58 -97.94 62.46
N THR A 285 -18.99 -98.67 61.43
CA THR A 285 -19.90 -99.82 61.53
C THR A 285 -19.13 -101.12 61.29
N THR A 286 -19.20 -102.02 62.27
CA THR A 286 -18.54 -103.33 62.26
C THR A 286 -19.40 -104.36 63.00
N GLY A 287 -19.50 -105.59 62.47
CA GLY A 287 -20.31 -106.67 63.09
C GLY A 287 -21.79 -106.33 63.32
N GLY A 288 -22.36 -105.41 62.54
CA GLY A 288 -23.75 -104.93 62.69
C GLY A 288 -23.95 -103.83 63.74
N SER A 289 -22.90 -103.40 64.44
CA SER A 289 -22.95 -102.30 65.42
C SER A 289 -22.21 -101.06 64.90
N THR A 290 -22.76 -99.88 65.19
CA THR A 290 -22.16 -98.58 64.81
C THR A 290 -21.63 -97.88 66.05
N TYR A 291 -20.37 -97.46 65.98
CA TYR A 291 -19.69 -96.68 67.01
C TYR A 291 -19.44 -95.28 66.48
N THR A 292 -19.73 -94.24 67.26
CA THR A 292 -19.63 -92.85 66.83
C THR A 292 -18.82 -92.03 67.84
N VAL A 293 -17.91 -91.21 67.32
CA VAL A 293 -17.18 -90.18 68.08
C VAL A 293 -17.52 -88.82 67.47
N THR A 294 -17.86 -87.84 68.31
CA THR A 294 -18.22 -86.48 67.88
C THR A 294 -17.42 -85.44 68.63
N TRP A 295 -16.83 -84.49 67.90
CA TRP A 295 -16.24 -83.27 68.41
C TRP A 295 -17.16 -82.08 68.12
N PRO A 296 -17.97 -81.64 69.09
CA PRO A 296 -18.82 -80.46 68.97
C PRO A 296 -18.01 -79.16 69.08
N ASN A 297 -18.50 -78.08 68.46
CA ASN A 297 -17.91 -76.73 68.54
C ASN A 297 -16.44 -76.63 68.09
N LEU A 298 -16.03 -77.48 67.15
CA LEU A 298 -14.73 -77.41 66.53
C LEU A 298 -14.70 -76.27 65.51
N THR A 299 -13.66 -75.45 65.50
CA THR A 299 -13.44 -74.43 64.47
C THR A 299 -12.43 -74.93 63.45
N LEU A 300 -12.86 -75.04 62.19
CA LEU A 300 -11.98 -75.38 61.07
C LEU A 300 -11.60 -74.10 60.30
N PRO A 301 -10.47 -74.11 59.56
CA PRO A 301 -10.22 -73.13 58.51
C PRO A 301 -11.32 -73.17 57.44
N ALA A 302 -11.61 -72.01 56.83
CA ALA A 302 -12.64 -71.91 55.78
C ALA A 302 -12.37 -72.79 54.56
N SER A 303 -11.10 -73.17 54.34
CA SER A 303 -10.68 -74.06 53.27
C SER A 303 -9.84 -75.20 53.83
N MET A 304 -10.27 -76.43 53.57
CA MET A 304 -9.57 -77.65 53.95
C MET A 304 -9.47 -78.62 52.78
N GLN A 305 -8.44 -79.46 52.81
CA GLN A 305 -8.32 -80.67 51.99
C GLN A 305 -8.70 -81.88 52.84
N VAL A 306 -9.34 -82.86 52.22
CA VAL A 306 -9.66 -84.15 52.84
C VAL A 306 -8.74 -85.23 52.28
N GLY A 307 -8.31 -86.16 53.13
CA GLY A 307 -7.40 -87.23 52.75
C GLY A 307 -7.74 -88.57 53.37
N LEU A 308 -7.30 -89.64 52.71
CA LEU A 308 -7.30 -91.00 53.25
C LEU A 308 -5.93 -91.25 53.88
N ALA A 309 -5.89 -91.78 55.10
CA ALA A 309 -4.67 -91.78 55.90
C ALA A 309 -4.49 -93.09 56.69
N ALA A 310 -3.30 -93.67 56.59
CA ALA A 310 -2.97 -94.96 57.17
C ALA A 310 -1.55 -94.97 57.75
N SER A 311 -1.34 -95.69 58.84
CA SER A 311 -0.07 -95.75 59.59
C SER A 311 0.20 -97.15 60.14
N ALA A 312 1.45 -97.62 60.12
CA ALA A 312 1.86 -98.83 60.83
C ALA A 312 3.12 -98.67 61.67
N GLY A 313 3.23 -99.53 62.68
CA GLY A 313 4.37 -99.66 63.59
C GLY A 313 5.21 -100.91 63.28
N GLY A 314 5.59 -101.67 64.32
CA GLY A 314 6.46 -102.85 64.20
C GLY A 314 5.91 -104.08 63.45
N TRP A 315 4.74 -103.96 62.78
CA TRP A 315 4.06 -105.05 62.07
C TRP A 315 3.60 -104.58 60.68
N THR A 316 3.78 -105.42 59.67
CA THR A 316 3.31 -105.16 58.29
C THR A 316 1.82 -105.40 58.13
N SER A 317 1.11 -104.49 57.49
CA SER A 317 -0.30 -104.67 57.11
C SER A 317 -0.62 -103.92 55.82
N THR A 318 -1.42 -104.55 54.95
CA THR A 318 -2.06 -103.87 53.82
C THR A 318 -3.41 -103.35 54.27
N MET A 319 -3.63 -102.06 54.07
CA MET A 319 -4.86 -101.35 54.39
C MET A 319 -5.51 -100.85 53.10
N THR A 320 -6.81 -101.08 52.92
CA THR A 320 -7.51 -100.63 51.71
C THR A 320 -8.72 -99.80 52.03
N TYR A 321 -8.99 -98.83 51.16
CA TYR A 321 -10.18 -97.96 51.16
C TYR A 321 -10.93 -98.22 49.87
N THR A 322 -12.14 -98.73 50.00
CA THR A 322 -13.04 -99.06 48.89
C THR A 322 -14.34 -98.27 49.01
N ASN A 323 -15.03 -98.07 47.89
CA ASN A 323 -16.32 -97.36 47.83
C ASN A 323 -16.30 -95.97 48.46
N THR A 324 -15.19 -95.24 48.32
CA THR A 324 -15.06 -93.89 48.86
C THR A 324 -15.99 -92.92 48.12
N THR A 325 -16.84 -92.21 48.84
CA THR A 325 -17.71 -91.15 48.30
C THR A 325 -17.55 -89.86 49.10
N LEU A 326 -17.55 -88.71 48.43
CA LEU A 326 -17.42 -87.38 49.03
C LEU A 326 -18.51 -86.45 48.50
N THR A 327 -19.28 -85.87 49.41
CA THR A 327 -20.22 -84.78 49.13
C THR A 327 -19.72 -83.53 49.84
N ALA A 328 -19.33 -82.51 49.08
CA ALA A 328 -18.81 -81.23 49.60
C ALA A 328 -18.91 -80.11 48.56
N SER A 329 -18.82 -78.85 49.01
CA SER A 329 -18.69 -77.68 48.15
C SER A 329 -17.22 -77.28 47.94
N ARG A 330 -16.91 -76.77 46.75
CA ARG A 330 -15.58 -76.25 46.37
C ARG A 330 -15.47 -74.77 46.74
N VAL A 331 -14.24 -74.30 46.96
CA VAL A 331 -13.96 -72.87 47.18
C VAL A 331 -14.01 -72.11 45.85
N THR A 332 -14.68 -70.95 45.81
CA THR A 332 -14.79 -70.08 44.60
C THR A 332 -14.11 -68.73 44.75
N ALA A 333 -13.72 -68.12 43.63
CA ALA A 333 -13.13 -66.78 43.55
C ALA A 333 -13.58 -66.01 42.29
N PRO A 334 -13.66 -64.67 42.34
CA PRO A 334 -14.03 -63.85 41.18
C PRO A 334 -12.85 -63.62 40.23
N VAL A 335 -13.15 -63.61 38.92
CA VAL A 335 -12.25 -63.30 37.80
C VAL A 335 -12.79 -62.05 37.07
N PRO A 336 -12.26 -60.85 37.35
CA PRO A 336 -12.70 -59.62 36.69
C PRO A 336 -12.21 -59.54 35.24
N VAL A 337 -13.07 -59.08 34.33
CA VAL A 337 -12.74 -58.86 32.92
C VAL A 337 -12.94 -57.39 32.53
N ASN A 338 -11.88 -56.72 32.09
CA ASN A 338 -11.90 -55.31 31.70
C ASN A 338 -11.84 -55.12 30.18
N TYR A 339 -12.52 -54.08 29.68
CA TYR A 339 -12.56 -53.72 28.26
C TYR A 339 -11.89 -52.36 28.03
N LEU A 340 -10.76 -52.36 27.33
CA LEU A 340 -9.85 -51.22 27.26
C LEU A 340 -9.58 -50.77 25.82
N ASN A 341 -9.27 -49.49 25.65
CA ASN A 341 -8.75 -48.97 24.38
C ASN A 341 -7.26 -49.33 24.26
N LYS A 342 -6.88 -49.95 23.14
CA LYS A 342 -5.50 -50.43 22.91
C LYS A 342 -4.45 -49.31 22.85
N VAL A 343 -4.85 -48.09 22.46
CA VAL A 343 -3.95 -46.93 22.32
C VAL A 343 -3.79 -46.20 23.65
N THR A 344 -4.89 -45.93 24.36
CA THR A 344 -4.86 -45.13 25.58
C THR A 344 -4.71 -45.94 26.87
N GLY A 345 -4.99 -47.26 26.82
CA GLY A 345 -5.07 -48.12 27.99
C GLY A 345 -6.27 -47.84 28.91
N GLN A 346 -7.14 -46.89 28.55
CA GLN A 346 -8.29 -46.49 29.37
C GLN A 346 -9.52 -47.37 29.11
N ALA A 347 -10.42 -47.40 30.08
CA ALA A 347 -11.70 -48.10 29.95
C ALA A 347 -12.54 -47.52 28.81
N ILE A 348 -13.18 -48.39 28.03
CA ILE A 348 -14.11 -47.96 26.97
C ILE A 348 -15.45 -47.60 27.63
N PRO A 349 -15.93 -46.34 27.55
CA PRO A 349 -17.12 -45.90 28.30
C PRO A 349 -18.40 -46.70 28.00
N SER A 350 -18.54 -47.20 26.78
CA SER A 350 -19.68 -48.02 26.36
C SER A 350 -19.61 -49.49 26.80
N MET A 351 -18.49 -49.92 27.39
CA MET A 351 -18.25 -51.30 27.82
C MET A 351 -17.74 -51.36 29.26
N GLY A 352 -18.64 -51.43 30.24
CA GLY A 352 -18.23 -51.64 31.63
C GLY A 352 -17.81 -53.09 31.93
N PRO A 353 -17.04 -53.32 33.01
CA PRO A 353 -16.38 -54.60 33.28
C PRO A 353 -17.36 -55.74 33.56
N SER A 354 -16.92 -56.97 33.29
CA SER A 354 -17.64 -58.21 33.61
C SER A 354 -16.93 -58.98 34.73
N THR A 355 -17.59 -59.96 35.35
CA THR A 355 -16.97 -60.82 36.39
C THR A 355 -17.41 -62.27 36.22
N ILE A 356 -16.44 -63.20 36.21
CA ILE A 356 -16.69 -64.66 36.17
C ILE A 356 -16.44 -65.24 37.57
N THR A 357 -17.40 -65.97 38.14
CA THR A 357 -17.20 -66.75 39.37
C THR A 357 -16.71 -68.16 39.01
N ALA A 358 -15.54 -68.57 39.53
CA ALA A 358 -14.90 -69.85 39.21
C ALA A 358 -14.31 -70.54 40.45
N ASN A 359 -14.04 -71.85 40.39
CA ASN A 359 -13.42 -72.55 41.52
C ASN A 359 -11.92 -72.25 41.61
N VAL A 360 -11.40 -72.22 42.84
CA VAL A 360 -9.96 -72.10 43.09
C VAL A 360 -9.24 -73.33 42.52
N GLY A 361 -8.23 -73.09 41.68
CA GLY A 361 -7.47 -74.13 40.97
C GLY A 361 -7.85 -74.29 39.50
N ASP A 362 -9.04 -73.83 39.08
CA ASP A 362 -9.47 -73.87 37.68
C ASP A 362 -8.64 -72.91 36.81
N THR A 363 -8.54 -73.19 35.51
CA THR A 363 -7.97 -72.25 34.53
C THR A 363 -9.09 -71.63 33.70
N VAL A 364 -9.24 -70.29 33.77
CA VAL A 364 -10.28 -69.52 33.08
C VAL A 364 -9.64 -68.66 31.99
N GLY A 365 -9.97 -68.96 30.73
CA GLY A 365 -9.47 -68.27 29.54
C GLY A 365 -10.51 -67.41 28.81
N LEU A 366 -10.02 -66.44 28.04
CA LEU A 366 -10.81 -65.71 27.06
C LEU A 366 -10.24 -65.91 25.65
N SER A 367 -11.12 -66.03 24.66
CA SER A 367 -10.76 -66.18 23.26
C SER A 367 -11.61 -65.30 22.33
N LEU A 368 -11.06 -64.96 21.16
CA LEU A 368 -11.81 -64.30 20.08
C LEU A 368 -12.65 -65.31 19.27
N VAL A 369 -12.27 -66.59 19.29
CA VAL A 369 -12.92 -67.68 18.54
C VAL A 369 -13.10 -68.89 19.46
N ALA A 370 -14.24 -69.59 19.35
CA ALA A 370 -14.52 -70.73 20.22
C ALA A 370 -13.53 -71.86 19.98
N PRO A 371 -13.01 -72.52 21.03
CA PRO A 371 -12.27 -73.76 20.90
C PRO A 371 -13.11 -74.82 20.20
N THR A 372 -12.45 -75.73 19.48
CA THR A 372 -13.10 -76.84 18.78
C THR A 372 -12.41 -78.15 19.10
N THR A 373 -13.03 -79.27 18.76
CA THR A 373 -12.41 -80.61 18.90
C THR A 373 -11.12 -80.79 18.10
N SER A 374 -10.93 -80.02 17.02
CA SER A 374 -9.71 -80.01 16.20
C SER A 374 -8.64 -79.02 16.68
N SER A 375 -9.00 -78.10 17.58
CA SER A 375 -8.09 -77.12 18.20
C SER A 375 -8.53 -76.83 19.64
N PRO A 376 -8.44 -77.82 20.55
CA PRO A 376 -8.82 -77.64 21.94
C PRO A 376 -7.80 -76.77 22.67
N ASP A 377 -8.24 -75.99 23.67
CA ASP A 377 -7.33 -75.27 24.56
C ASP A 377 -7.14 -76.01 25.88
N SER A 378 -6.03 -75.75 26.57
CA SER A 378 -5.73 -76.42 27.84
C SER A 378 -6.49 -75.85 29.05
N ASN A 379 -7.46 -74.96 28.84
CA ASN A 379 -8.18 -74.31 29.94
C ASN A 379 -9.29 -75.22 30.46
N SER A 380 -9.65 -75.04 31.74
CA SER A 380 -10.84 -75.66 32.32
C SER A 380 -12.12 -75.04 31.72
N TYR A 381 -12.09 -73.73 31.49
CA TYR A 381 -13.20 -72.95 30.93
C TYR A 381 -12.66 -71.86 29.99
N THR A 382 -13.33 -71.64 28.85
CA THR A 382 -12.98 -70.59 27.89
C THR A 382 -14.20 -69.81 27.46
N PHE A 383 -14.20 -68.49 27.71
CA PHE A 383 -15.26 -67.57 27.32
C PHE A 383 -14.91 -66.79 26.05
N LEU A 384 -15.92 -66.42 25.27
CA LEU A 384 -15.73 -65.54 24.12
C LEU A 384 -15.72 -64.08 24.54
N ALA A 385 -14.73 -63.33 24.06
CA ALA A 385 -14.69 -61.89 24.20
C ALA A 385 -15.87 -61.24 23.44
N PRO A 386 -16.45 -60.14 23.95
CA PRO A 386 -17.51 -59.42 23.26
C PRO A 386 -17.04 -58.88 21.89
N ALA A 387 -17.99 -58.67 20.99
CA ALA A 387 -17.73 -57.94 19.74
C ALA A 387 -17.25 -56.51 20.04
N ALA A 388 -16.35 -55.99 19.20
CA ALA A 388 -15.89 -54.61 19.29
C ALA A 388 -17.07 -53.62 19.22
N PRO A 389 -17.09 -52.56 20.06
CA PRO A 389 -18.13 -51.55 20.05
C PRO A 389 -17.99 -50.63 18.82
N ALA A 390 -19.03 -49.85 18.54
CA ALA A 390 -18.98 -48.85 17.46
C ALA A 390 -17.81 -47.87 17.66
N GLY A 391 -17.11 -47.53 16.58
CA GLY A 391 -15.90 -46.70 16.61
C GLY A 391 -14.59 -47.48 16.78
N TYR A 392 -14.64 -48.80 16.90
CA TYR A 392 -13.48 -49.70 16.99
C TYR A 392 -13.50 -50.73 15.86
N ASN A 393 -12.33 -51.25 15.50
CA ASN A 393 -12.20 -52.26 14.46
C ASN A 393 -12.78 -53.60 14.94
N ALA A 394 -13.32 -54.38 13.99
CA ALA A 394 -13.78 -55.73 14.27
C ALA A 394 -12.66 -56.61 14.87
N ASN A 395 -13.07 -57.53 15.74
CA ASN A 395 -12.16 -58.41 16.47
C ASN A 395 -11.27 -59.21 15.51
N SER A 396 -9.96 -59.11 15.71
CA SER A 396 -8.95 -59.92 15.02
C SER A 396 -7.70 -60.01 15.90
N SER A 397 -6.79 -60.93 15.59
CA SER A 397 -5.50 -61.03 16.28
C SER A 397 -4.63 -59.79 16.17
N THR A 398 -4.84 -58.95 15.14
CA THR A 398 -4.14 -57.67 14.99
C THR A 398 -4.81 -56.54 15.78
N ASN A 399 -6.15 -56.57 15.89
CA ASN A 399 -6.94 -55.46 16.38
C ASN A 399 -7.38 -55.63 17.84
N THR A 400 -7.35 -56.86 18.38
CA THR A 400 -7.78 -57.15 19.74
C THR A 400 -6.72 -57.99 20.46
N VAL A 401 -6.32 -57.55 21.66
CA VAL A 401 -5.36 -58.31 22.49
C VAL A 401 -6.01 -58.67 23.82
N ILE A 402 -5.90 -59.95 24.18
CA ILE A 402 -6.38 -60.51 25.46
C ILE A 402 -5.17 -60.82 26.33
N SER A 403 -5.17 -60.36 27.58
CA SER A 403 -4.06 -60.57 28.51
C SER A 403 -4.54 -60.73 29.95
N ALA A 404 -4.07 -61.77 30.64
CA ALA A 404 -4.29 -62.00 32.05
C ALA A 404 -3.16 -61.37 32.88
N THR A 405 -3.51 -60.82 34.05
CA THR A 405 -2.55 -60.23 34.99
C THR A 405 -1.70 -61.30 35.66
N ASN A 406 -2.29 -62.47 35.93
CA ASN A 406 -1.59 -63.67 36.37
C ASN A 406 -1.82 -64.83 35.36
N PRO A 407 -0.99 -64.94 34.32
CA PRO A 407 -1.14 -65.97 33.28
C PRO A 407 -1.19 -67.39 33.83
N ALA A 408 -2.00 -68.25 33.22
CA ALA A 408 -2.10 -69.67 33.57
C ALA A 408 -0.80 -70.43 33.26
N SER A 409 -0.04 -69.99 32.23
CA SER A 409 1.30 -70.47 31.91
C SER A 409 2.08 -69.42 31.11
N SER A 410 3.38 -69.64 30.88
CA SER A 410 4.22 -68.77 30.04
C SER A 410 3.78 -68.72 28.56
N THR A 411 3.03 -69.72 28.10
CA THR A 411 2.55 -69.83 26.71
C THR A 411 1.07 -69.49 26.56
N ASN A 412 0.33 -69.35 27.66
CA ASN A 412 -1.10 -69.03 27.67
C ASN A 412 -1.36 -67.76 28.49
N THR A 413 -1.10 -66.62 27.85
CA THR A 413 -1.26 -65.29 28.45
C THR A 413 -2.70 -64.79 28.45
N ALA A 414 -3.63 -65.48 27.77
CA ALA A 414 -5.04 -65.11 27.66
C ALA A 414 -5.94 -65.81 28.71
N ALA A 415 -5.35 -66.59 29.61
CA ALA A 415 -6.04 -67.28 30.68
C ALA A 415 -5.37 -67.03 32.04
N THR A 416 -6.16 -67.09 33.11
CA THR A 416 -5.69 -67.01 34.49
C THR A 416 -5.94 -68.32 35.22
N LYS A 417 -4.96 -68.77 36.03
CA LYS A 417 -5.18 -69.84 37.00
C LYS A 417 -5.80 -69.22 38.26
N VAL A 418 -7.01 -69.66 38.60
CA VAL A 418 -7.81 -69.04 39.65
C VAL A 418 -7.21 -69.31 41.02
N GLN A 419 -6.90 -68.26 41.75
CA GLN A 419 -6.38 -68.29 43.11
C GLN A 419 -7.44 -67.80 44.11
N ALA A 420 -7.36 -68.28 45.35
CA ALA A 420 -8.16 -67.75 46.44
C ALA A 420 -7.80 -66.27 46.69
N VAL A 421 -8.80 -65.42 46.94
CA VAL A 421 -8.61 -64.00 47.21
C VAL A 421 -8.77 -63.75 48.71
N ALA A 422 -7.67 -63.38 49.37
CA ALA A 422 -7.72 -62.97 50.77
C ALA A 422 -8.53 -61.66 50.92
N GLN A 423 -9.32 -61.55 52.00
CA GLN A 423 -10.10 -60.35 52.27
C GLN A 423 -9.18 -59.12 52.37
N GLY A 424 -9.48 -58.06 51.59
CA GLY A 424 -8.70 -56.83 51.55
C GLY A 424 -7.46 -56.85 50.63
N ALA A 425 -7.12 -57.97 50.00
CA ALA A 425 -6.03 -58.05 49.02
C ALA A 425 -6.50 -57.69 47.60
N THR A 426 -5.57 -57.22 46.76
CA THR A 426 -5.83 -57.01 45.32
C THR A 426 -6.11 -58.36 44.65
N ASN A 427 -7.18 -58.43 43.84
CA ASN A 427 -7.54 -59.65 43.14
C ASN A 427 -6.51 -59.98 42.03
N PRO A 428 -5.80 -61.12 42.09
CA PRO A 428 -4.82 -61.49 41.08
C PRO A 428 -5.44 -62.08 39.79
N ASN A 429 -6.73 -62.43 39.81
CA ASN A 429 -7.41 -63.18 38.75
C ASN A 429 -7.96 -62.28 37.62
N VAL A 430 -7.30 -61.17 37.26
CA VAL A 430 -7.83 -60.18 36.31
C VAL A 430 -7.45 -60.49 34.86
N VAL A 431 -8.40 -60.37 33.92
CA VAL A 431 -8.18 -60.47 32.47
C VAL A 431 -8.59 -59.17 31.76
N ASN A 432 -7.77 -58.68 30.83
CA ASN A 432 -8.01 -57.47 30.06
C ASN A 432 -8.19 -57.81 28.57
N VAL A 433 -9.21 -57.22 27.94
CA VAL A 433 -9.47 -57.25 26.50
C VAL A 433 -9.29 -55.84 25.95
N THR A 434 -8.32 -55.65 25.05
CA THR A 434 -8.01 -54.34 24.46
C THR A 434 -8.45 -54.28 23.00
N TYR A 435 -9.16 -53.23 22.58
CA TYR A 435 -9.67 -53.05 21.21
C TYR A 435 -8.96 -51.90 20.48
N THR A 436 -8.69 -52.05 19.18
CA THR A 436 -8.05 -51.04 18.33
C THR A 436 -9.09 -50.07 17.74
N PRO A 437 -8.98 -48.75 17.99
CA PRO A 437 -9.88 -47.73 17.41
C PRO A 437 -9.84 -47.65 15.88
N SER A 438 -10.94 -47.23 15.25
CA SER A 438 -11.01 -46.98 13.80
C SER A 438 -10.35 -45.65 13.41
N GLN A 439 -9.71 -45.56 12.24
CA GLN A 439 -9.07 -44.33 11.74
C GLN A 439 -10.12 -43.30 11.27
N GLN A 440 -9.90 -42.01 11.58
CA GLN A 440 -10.80 -40.90 11.24
C GLN A 440 -10.06 -39.78 10.49
N THR A 441 -10.77 -39.02 9.65
CA THR A 441 -10.25 -37.86 8.91
C THR A 441 -10.93 -36.55 9.31
N VAL A 442 -10.17 -35.45 9.35
CA VAL A 442 -10.66 -34.07 9.56
C VAL A 442 -10.29 -33.22 8.35
N ALA A 443 -11.25 -32.48 7.77
CA ALA A 443 -10.99 -31.60 6.63
C ALA A 443 -11.49 -30.17 6.89
N PHE A 444 -10.67 -29.18 6.56
CA PHE A 444 -11.00 -27.75 6.55
C PHE A 444 -11.11 -27.28 5.09
N ASN A 445 -12.31 -26.89 4.70
CA ASN A 445 -12.63 -26.36 3.37
C ASN A 445 -12.87 -24.86 3.47
N TRP A 446 -12.45 -24.11 2.45
CA TRP A 446 -12.53 -22.65 2.48
C TRP A 446 -13.78 -22.14 1.77
N ALA A 447 -14.39 -21.10 2.32
CA ALA A 447 -15.51 -20.37 1.74
C ALA A 447 -15.29 -18.86 1.87
N LEU A 448 -15.96 -18.07 1.02
CA LEU A 448 -15.99 -16.61 1.12
C LEU A 448 -17.27 -16.14 1.80
N ALA A 449 -17.15 -15.13 2.66
CA ALA A 449 -18.30 -14.40 3.15
C ALA A 449 -19.00 -13.63 2.01
N SER A 450 -20.31 -13.46 2.13
CA SER A 450 -21.10 -12.70 1.16
C SER A 450 -20.52 -11.29 0.94
N GLY A 451 -20.42 -10.86 -0.32
CA GLY A 451 -19.85 -9.56 -0.70
C GLY A 451 -18.32 -9.50 -0.74
N SER A 452 -17.60 -10.57 -0.39
CA SER A 452 -16.14 -10.67 -0.59
C SER A 452 -15.81 -11.30 -1.94
N THR A 453 -14.82 -10.75 -2.65
CA THR A 453 -14.26 -11.33 -3.88
C THR A 453 -12.85 -11.79 -3.61
N LEU A 454 -12.43 -12.94 -4.14
CA LEU A 454 -11.04 -13.44 -4.08
C LEU A 454 -10.82 -14.35 -5.29
N ALA A 455 -9.73 -14.14 -6.03
CA ALA A 455 -9.50 -14.83 -7.31
C ALA A 455 -9.31 -16.35 -7.16
N THR A 456 -8.76 -16.82 -6.04
CA THR A 456 -8.54 -18.24 -5.76
C THR A 456 -8.61 -18.49 -4.27
N LEU A 457 -9.48 -19.42 -3.84
CA LEU A 457 -9.55 -19.86 -2.45
C LEU A 457 -8.30 -20.68 -2.07
N PRO A 458 -7.85 -20.65 -0.81
CA PRO A 458 -6.79 -21.54 -0.36
C PRO A 458 -7.17 -23.02 -0.55
N ALA A 459 -6.17 -23.87 -0.71
CA ALA A 459 -6.39 -25.32 -0.82
C ALA A 459 -6.95 -25.89 0.50
N SER A 460 -7.90 -26.82 0.40
CA SER A 460 -8.42 -27.54 1.56
C SER A 460 -7.31 -28.25 2.33
N LYS A 461 -7.41 -28.26 3.65
CA LYS A 461 -6.46 -28.92 4.55
C LYS A 461 -7.10 -30.18 5.13
N SER A 462 -6.46 -31.33 5.01
CA SER A 462 -6.96 -32.61 5.51
C SER A 462 -5.94 -33.31 6.39
N TYR A 463 -6.42 -33.86 7.51
CA TYR A 463 -5.60 -34.50 8.55
C TYR A 463 -6.19 -35.86 8.92
N GLY A 464 -5.33 -36.83 9.28
CA GLY A 464 -5.74 -38.18 9.67
C GLY A 464 -5.88 -39.20 8.52
N ALA A 465 -5.59 -38.84 7.28
CA ALA A 465 -5.59 -39.77 6.15
C ALA A 465 -4.24 -40.52 6.02
N ALA A 466 -4.26 -41.84 5.87
CA ALA A 466 -3.05 -42.61 5.58
C ALA A 466 -2.47 -42.22 4.20
N GLY A 467 -1.21 -41.76 4.18
CA GLY A 467 -0.44 -41.53 2.94
C GLY A 467 -0.18 -40.07 2.53
N THR A 468 -0.56 -39.05 3.32
CA THR A 468 -0.40 -37.63 2.94
C THR A 468 0.91 -36.95 3.38
N GLY A 469 1.87 -37.68 3.94
CA GLY A 469 3.21 -37.13 4.23
C GLY A 469 3.30 -36.08 5.35
N VAL A 470 2.21 -35.81 6.10
CA VAL A 470 2.27 -35.02 7.35
C VAL A 470 2.55 -35.97 8.50
N THR A 471 3.83 -36.19 8.79
CA THR A 471 4.34 -37.28 9.65
C THR A 471 4.49 -36.94 11.14
N THR A 472 3.65 -36.08 11.73
CA THR A 472 3.80 -35.77 13.17
C THR A 472 2.55 -35.81 14.02
N ASP A 473 1.38 -36.21 13.50
CA ASP A 473 0.22 -36.37 14.38
C ASP A 473 -0.33 -37.80 14.32
N SER A 474 0.05 -38.56 15.34
CA SER A 474 -0.37 -39.94 15.51
C SER A 474 -1.83 -39.94 15.96
N SER A 475 -2.71 -40.40 15.08
CA SER A 475 -4.08 -40.85 15.35
C SER A 475 -5.07 -39.83 15.94
N VAL A 476 -5.98 -39.35 15.08
CA VAL A 476 -7.31 -38.96 15.55
C VAL A 476 -8.03 -40.25 15.96
N VAL A 477 -8.04 -40.53 17.27
CA VAL A 477 -8.70 -41.68 17.88
C VAL A 477 -10.17 -41.35 18.12
N THR A 478 -11.08 -42.29 17.82
CA THR A 478 -12.51 -42.20 18.17
C THR A 478 -12.67 -41.99 19.68
N ASP A 479 -13.62 -41.12 20.07
CA ASP A 479 -13.91 -40.73 21.48
C ASP A 479 -12.83 -39.93 22.22
N ASN A 480 -11.79 -39.43 21.53
CA ASN A 480 -10.90 -38.44 22.13
C ASN A 480 -11.50 -37.03 21.92
N PRO A 481 -11.79 -36.24 22.98
CA PRO A 481 -12.03 -34.82 22.80
C PRO A 481 -10.84 -34.18 22.08
N PHE A 482 -11.03 -33.06 21.38
CA PHE A 482 -9.89 -32.20 21.06
C PHE A 482 -9.39 -31.63 22.40
N ALA A 483 -8.70 -32.45 23.19
CA ALA A 483 -8.10 -32.06 24.45
C ALA A 483 -6.87 -31.21 24.17
N SER A 484 -6.46 -30.40 25.15
CA SER A 484 -5.28 -29.54 25.09
C SER A 484 -3.96 -30.28 24.76
N THR A 485 -3.96 -31.61 24.78
CA THR A 485 -2.83 -32.48 24.41
C THR A 485 -2.86 -32.94 22.95
N THR A 486 -3.99 -32.82 22.25
CA THR A 486 -4.13 -33.02 20.79
C THR A 486 -4.11 -31.66 20.08
N LEU A 487 -2.93 -31.05 20.03
CA LEU A 487 -2.39 -30.21 18.93
C LEU A 487 -3.33 -29.24 18.20
N LEU A 488 -4.26 -28.56 18.89
CA LEU A 488 -5.00 -27.42 18.30
C LEU A 488 -4.07 -26.33 17.75
N LYS A 489 -2.88 -26.20 18.33
CA LYS A 489 -1.83 -25.27 17.91
C LYS A 489 -1.33 -25.53 16.48
N ASN A 490 -1.37 -26.77 16.00
CA ASN A 490 -0.90 -27.13 14.65
C ASN A 490 -1.89 -26.70 13.55
N TYR A 491 -3.20 -26.78 13.80
CA TYR A 491 -4.20 -26.30 12.84
C TYR A 491 -4.24 -24.78 12.78
N ALA A 492 -4.11 -24.11 13.93
CA ALA A 492 -4.18 -22.65 13.99
C ALA A 492 -3.06 -21.99 13.17
N SER A 493 -1.82 -22.49 13.25
CA SER A 493 -0.71 -21.96 12.45
C SER A 493 -0.88 -22.22 10.95
N ASP A 494 -1.33 -23.41 10.58
CA ASP A 494 -1.52 -23.79 9.16
C ASP A 494 -2.71 -23.05 8.53
N LEU A 495 -3.80 -22.90 9.27
CA LEU A 495 -4.95 -22.10 8.85
C LEU A 495 -4.57 -20.63 8.75
N THR A 496 -3.83 -20.09 9.73
CA THR A 496 -3.36 -18.68 9.70
C THR A 496 -2.44 -18.44 8.51
N SER A 497 -1.50 -19.34 8.24
CA SER A 497 -0.55 -19.23 7.11
C SER A 497 -1.24 -19.37 5.75
N ALA A 498 -2.39 -20.04 5.69
CA ALA A 498 -3.19 -20.16 4.48
C ALA A 498 -4.12 -18.96 4.23
N VAL A 499 -4.26 -18.03 5.19
CA VAL A 499 -5.09 -16.82 5.00
C VAL A 499 -4.43 -15.90 3.98
N PRO A 500 -5.10 -15.58 2.86
CA PRO A 500 -4.57 -14.64 1.88
C PRO A 500 -4.40 -13.24 2.47
N ALA A 501 -3.39 -12.50 2.02
CA ALA A 501 -3.16 -11.12 2.46
C ALA A 501 -4.41 -10.25 2.23
N GLY A 502 -4.82 -9.52 3.27
CA GLY A 502 -6.01 -8.66 3.22
C GLY A 502 -7.34 -9.37 3.51
N TYR A 503 -7.33 -10.59 4.06
CA TYR A 503 -8.52 -11.33 4.51
C TYR A 503 -8.36 -11.81 5.96
N ASN A 504 -9.48 -12.11 6.62
CA ASN A 504 -9.54 -12.71 7.96
C ASN A 504 -10.43 -13.95 7.97
N ILE A 505 -10.11 -14.93 8.82
CA ILE A 505 -11.03 -16.01 9.18
C ILE A 505 -12.05 -15.44 10.17
N THR A 506 -13.32 -15.40 9.78
CA THR A 506 -14.41 -14.83 10.60
C THR A 506 -15.41 -15.88 11.09
N ALA A 507 -15.43 -17.06 10.47
CA ALA A 507 -16.20 -18.19 10.95
C ALA A 507 -15.52 -19.53 10.66
N ILE A 508 -15.69 -20.49 11.58
CA ILE A 508 -15.42 -21.91 11.36
C ILE A 508 -16.70 -22.66 11.73
N THR A 509 -17.19 -23.56 10.87
CA THR A 509 -18.45 -24.30 11.13
C THR A 509 -18.38 -25.73 10.67
N ASN A 510 -19.00 -26.66 11.41
CA ASN A 510 -19.21 -28.05 10.98
C ASN A 510 -20.63 -28.29 10.41
N GLY A 511 -21.35 -27.21 10.10
CA GLY A 511 -22.74 -27.24 9.63
C GLY A 511 -23.79 -27.30 10.75
N THR A 512 -23.40 -27.61 11.99
CA THR A 512 -24.31 -27.63 13.15
C THR A 512 -23.93 -26.58 14.19
N THR A 513 -22.63 -26.37 14.41
CA THR A 513 -22.05 -25.40 15.35
C THR A 513 -21.13 -24.46 14.60
N SER A 514 -21.20 -23.17 14.93
CA SER A 514 -20.41 -22.12 14.29
C SER A 514 -19.62 -21.32 15.33
N TYR A 515 -18.35 -21.08 15.05
CA TYR A 515 -17.41 -20.34 15.88
C TYR A 515 -17.02 -19.08 15.13
N THR A 516 -17.28 -17.89 15.68
CA THR A 516 -17.15 -16.62 14.95
C THR A 516 -16.25 -15.62 15.69
N GLY A 517 -15.65 -14.70 14.92
CA GLY A 517 -14.81 -13.63 15.44
C GLY A 517 -14.54 -12.55 14.38
N ALA A 518 -14.14 -11.36 14.83
CA ALA A 518 -13.85 -10.23 13.93
C ALA A 518 -12.49 -10.35 13.22
N THR A 519 -11.57 -11.16 13.76
CA THR A 519 -10.22 -11.39 13.24
C THR A 519 -9.91 -12.88 13.22
N THR A 520 -8.93 -13.28 12.41
CA THR A 520 -8.44 -14.67 12.39
C THR A 520 -8.08 -15.17 13.78
N ALA A 521 -7.35 -14.36 14.56
CA ALA A 521 -6.94 -14.72 15.91
C ALA A 521 -8.13 -14.92 16.86
N ALA A 522 -9.14 -14.03 16.81
CA ALA A 522 -10.32 -14.13 17.65
C ALA A 522 -11.17 -15.36 17.31
N THR A 523 -11.37 -15.65 16.02
CA THR A 523 -12.14 -16.82 15.57
C THR A 523 -11.45 -18.13 15.94
N LEU A 524 -10.11 -18.21 15.79
CA LEU A 524 -9.34 -19.39 16.18
C LEU A 524 -9.32 -19.59 17.70
N ALA A 525 -9.28 -18.51 18.49
CA ALA A 525 -9.39 -18.60 19.96
C ALA A 525 -10.77 -19.12 20.39
N ALA A 526 -11.85 -18.67 19.74
CA ALA A 526 -13.21 -19.17 20.00
C ALA A 526 -13.37 -20.65 19.61
N PHE A 527 -12.82 -21.05 18.46
CA PHE A 527 -12.77 -22.45 18.04
C PHE A 527 -11.99 -23.31 19.06
N ALA A 528 -10.89 -22.77 19.60
CA ALA A 528 -10.04 -23.48 20.54
C ALA A 528 -10.67 -23.66 21.93
N ALA A 529 -11.26 -22.61 22.47
CA ALA A 529 -11.92 -22.66 23.78
C ALA A 529 -13.08 -23.67 23.81
N ALA A 530 -13.72 -23.91 22.66
CA ALA A 530 -14.87 -24.80 22.58
C ALA A 530 -14.52 -26.30 22.61
N ASN A 531 -13.25 -26.68 22.42
CA ASN A 531 -12.80 -28.07 22.37
C ASN A 531 -13.79 -29.00 21.64
N PRO A 532 -14.09 -28.77 20.34
CA PRO A 532 -15.01 -29.64 19.59
C PRO A 532 -14.56 -31.10 19.69
N THR A 533 -15.42 -32.08 19.43
CA THR A 533 -15.04 -33.50 19.44
C THR A 533 -15.11 -34.08 18.02
N VAL A 534 -14.28 -35.07 17.70
CA VAL A 534 -14.37 -35.82 16.44
C VAL A 534 -15.44 -36.88 16.63
N SER A 535 -16.49 -36.86 15.80
CA SER A 535 -17.59 -37.82 15.96
C SER A 535 -17.12 -39.24 15.68
N ALA A 536 -17.34 -40.16 16.63
CA ALA A 536 -17.00 -41.58 16.47
C ALA A 536 -17.87 -42.31 15.42
N THR A 537 -18.96 -41.70 14.96
CA THR A 537 -19.91 -42.29 14.02
C THR A 537 -19.72 -41.82 12.56
N GLN A 538 -18.89 -40.81 12.31
CA GLN A 538 -18.68 -40.27 10.97
C GLN A 538 -17.23 -40.46 10.52
N ALA A 539 -17.02 -41.13 9.38
CA ALA A 539 -15.70 -41.41 8.80
C ALA A 539 -14.88 -40.16 8.42
N SER A 540 -15.56 -39.02 8.22
CA SER A 540 -14.96 -37.74 7.84
C SER A 540 -15.63 -36.58 8.54
N ASN A 541 -14.85 -35.76 9.23
CA ASN A 541 -15.31 -34.59 9.98
C ASN A 541 -14.95 -33.32 9.18
N ASN A 542 -15.96 -32.68 8.58
CA ASN A 542 -15.76 -31.55 7.67
C ASN A 542 -16.08 -30.22 8.35
N TYR A 543 -15.15 -29.28 8.27
CA TYR A 543 -15.30 -27.89 8.69
C TYR A 543 -15.22 -26.96 7.48
N THR A 544 -16.06 -25.94 7.46
CA THR A 544 -16.00 -24.81 6.53
C THR A 544 -15.40 -23.61 7.25
N VAL A 545 -14.33 -23.04 6.68
CA VAL A 545 -13.62 -21.86 7.15
C VAL A 545 -13.98 -20.68 6.26
N THR A 546 -14.63 -19.68 6.83
CA THR A 546 -15.11 -18.49 6.10
C THR A 546 -14.07 -17.38 6.14
N LEU A 547 -13.66 -16.92 4.97
CA LEU A 547 -12.82 -15.74 4.76
C LEU A 547 -13.67 -14.51 4.51
N THR A 548 -13.34 -13.40 5.18
CA THR A 548 -13.92 -12.08 4.94
C THR A 548 -12.82 -11.10 4.54
N ALA A 549 -13.06 -10.30 3.50
CA ALA A 549 -12.13 -9.26 3.09
C ALA A 549 -11.98 -8.18 4.18
N ALA A 550 -10.75 -7.78 4.45
CA ALA A 550 -10.44 -6.70 5.38
C ALA A 550 -10.78 -5.32 4.77
N ALA A 551 -11.11 -4.36 5.63
CA ALA A 551 -11.28 -2.96 5.23
C ALA A 551 -9.92 -2.35 4.85
N GLN A 552 -9.93 -1.51 3.82
CA GLN A 552 -8.79 -0.84 3.24
C GLN A 552 -9.02 0.68 3.24
N THR A 553 -7.91 1.41 3.35
CA THR A 553 -7.87 2.87 3.20
C THR A 553 -7.10 3.20 1.94
N ALA A 554 -7.66 4.00 1.05
CA ALA A 554 -6.96 4.55 -0.11
C ALA A 554 -6.64 6.02 0.07
N THR A 555 -5.45 6.42 -0.38
CA THR A 555 -4.98 7.82 -0.36
C THR A 555 -4.79 8.34 -1.77
N PHE A 556 -5.33 9.53 -2.06
CA PHE A 556 -5.25 10.22 -3.33
C PHE A 556 -4.36 11.45 -3.17
N ASN A 557 -3.17 11.38 -3.76
CA ASN A 557 -2.18 12.45 -3.72
C ASN A 557 -2.23 13.21 -5.05
N TYR A 558 -2.34 14.52 -4.99
CA TYR A 558 -2.35 15.36 -6.19
C TYR A 558 -0.93 15.81 -6.53
N GLY A 559 -0.67 16.05 -7.81
CA GLY A 559 0.55 16.74 -8.21
C GLY A 559 0.55 17.10 -9.69
N TYR A 560 1.35 18.10 -10.05
CA TYR A 560 1.40 18.61 -11.42
C TYR A 560 2.30 17.77 -12.33
N ILE A 561 2.06 17.84 -13.63
CA ILE A 561 3.02 17.39 -14.65
C ILE A 561 4.27 18.28 -14.64
N ASN A 562 5.46 17.71 -14.90
CA ASN A 562 6.76 18.38 -14.72
C ASN A 562 7.00 19.62 -15.60
N THR A 563 6.09 19.93 -16.52
CA THR A 563 6.22 21.02 -17.50
C THR A 563 5.55 22.33 -17.05
N ALA A 564 4.77 22.35 -15.98
CA ALA A 564 4.09 23.55 -15.53
C ALA A 564 4.99 24.38 -14.59
N GLN A 565 5.46 25.54 -15.06
CA GLN A 565 6.11 26.54 -14.21
C GLN A 565 5.04 27.46 -13.59
N HIS A 566 5.25 27.95 -12.37
CA HIS A 566 4.28 28.77 -11.62
C HIS A 566 2.88 28.14 -11.41
N THR A 567 2.85 26.92 -10.88
CA THR A 567 1.61 26.25 -10.51
C THR A 567 1.01 26.79 -9.20
N PRO A 568 -0.33 26.82 -9.05
CA PRO A 568 -0.99 27.07 -7.75
C PRO A 568 -0.57 26.06 -6.67
N ALA A 569 -1.01 26.29 -5.42
CA ALA A 569 -0.83 25.30 -4.37
C ALA A 569 -1.53 23.98 -4.75
N VAL A 570 -0.81 22.87 -4.64
CA VAL A 570 -1.34 21.52 -4.91
C VAL A 570 -2.49 21.23 -3.93
N PRO A 571 -3.61 20.63 -4.39
CA PRO A 571 -4.69 20.23 -3.50
C PRO A 571 -4.22 19.27 -2.40
N SER A 572 -4.83 19.37 -1.21
CA SER A 572 -4.51 18.45 -0.12
C SER A 572 -4.85 17.01 -0.50
N SER A 573 -4.05 16.07 0.02
CA SER A 573 -4.32 14.65 -0.15
C SER A 573 -5.65 14.26 0.48
N MET A 574 -6.39 13.35 -0.15
CA MET A 574 -7.67 12.87 0.36
C MET A 574 -7.63 11.38 0.61
N THR A 575 -8.35 10.94 1.65
CA THR A 575 -8.43 9.53 2.02
C THR A 575 -9.88 9.05 1.97
N THR A 576 -10.07 7.81 1.54
CA THR A 576 -11.34 7.09 1.67
C THR A 576 -11.12 5.83 2.50
N THR A 577 -12.07 5.56 3.39
CA THR A 577 -12.06 4.39 4.28
C THR A 577 -13.38 3.66 4.07
N GLY A 578 -13.32 2.34 3.84
CA GLY A 578 -14.52 1.51 3.68
C GLY A 578 -14.54 0.61 2.44
N GLY A 579 -13.58 0.77 1.52
CA GLY A 579 -13.33 -0.25 0.51
C GLY A 579 -12.80 -1.53 1.15
N THR A 580 -13.16 -2.70 0.64
CA THR A 580 -12.59 -3.99 1.10
C THR A 580 -11.58 -4.51 0.09
N THR A 581 -10.63 -5.34 0.52
CA THR A 581 -9.67 -6.01 -0.38
C THR A 581 -10.40 -6.66 -1.56
N GLY A 582 -9.96 -6.40 -2.79
CA GLY A 582 -10.58 -6.91 -4.02
C GLY A 582 -11.84 -6.16 -4.48
N ALA A 583 -12.37 -5.20 -3.70
CA ALA A 583 -13.46 -4.34 -4.13
C ALA A 583 -12.97 -3.27 -5.12
N ASN A 584 -13.89 -2.76 -5.94
CA ASN A 584 -13.57 -1.75 -6.94
C ASN A 584 -13.35 -0.37 -6.31
N VAL A 585 -12.21 0.25 -6.61
CA VAL A 585 -11.83 1.56 -6.06
C VAL A 585 -12.78 2.67 -6.52
N ALA A 586 -13.32 2.56 -7.74
CA ALA A 586 -14.23 3.57 -8.31
C ALA A 586 -15.55 3.69 -7.54
N GLN A 587 -15.95 2.67 -6.78
CA GLN A 587 -17.19 2.69 -5.99
C GLN A 587 -17.04 3.40 -4.64
N SER A 588 -15.83 3.81 -4.26
CA SER A 588 -15.53 4.37 -2.93
C SER A 588 -14.60 5.59 -3.00
N LEU A 589 -14.68 6.34 -4.11
CA LEU A 589 -13.90 7.57 -4.27
C LEU A 589 -14.34 8.64 -3.24
N PRO A 590 -13.40 9.43 -2.68
CA PRO A 590 -13.75 10.52 -1.76
C PRO A 590 -14.72 11.50 -2.41
N THR A 591 -15.79 11.88 -1.72
CA THR A 591 -16.75 12.85 -2.25
C THR A 591 -16.05 14.15 -2.62
N GLY A 592 -16.19 14.58 -3.87
CA GLY A 592 -15.62 15.82 -4.37
C GLY A 592 -14.15 15.76 -4.81
N TRP A 593 -13.53 14.58 -4.90
CA TRP A 593 -12.12 14.41 -5.33
C TRP A 593 -11.78 14.97 -6.71
N ASN A 594 -12.77 15.08 -7.58
CA ASN A 594 -12.66 15.65 -8.90
C ASN A 594 -13.43 16.98 -9.02
N THR A 595 -13.71 17.67 -7.92
CA THR A 595 -14.41 18.96 -7.98
C THR A 595 -13.44 20.04 -8.45
N PRO A 596 -13.71 20.72 -9.58
CA PRO A 596 -12.90 21.84 -9.99
C PRO A 596 -13.28 23.13 -9.27
N SER A 597 -12.29 24.01 -9.17
CA SER A 597 -12.48 25.37 -8.70
C SER A 597 -12.91 26.28 -9.84
N ASN A 598 -13.89 27.14 -9.56
CA ASN A 598 -14.28 28.27 -10.41
C ASN A 598 -13.53 29.57 -10.05
N THR A 599 -12.68 29.55 -9.02
CA THR A 599 -11.88 30.70 -8.56
C THR A 599 -10.44 30.29 -8.27
N ALA A 600 -9.51 31.25 -8.23
CA ALA A 600 -8.09 30.96 -8.01
C ALA A 600 -7.74 30.43 -6.59
N THR A 601 -8.65 30.58 -5.61
CA THR A 601 -8.33 30.45 -4.17
C THR A 601 -9.05 29.31 -3.44
N ALA A 602 -9.80 28.43 -4.13
CA ALA A 602 -10.51 27.35 -3.43
C ALA A 602 -9.53 26.23 -3.00
N ALA A 603 -9.33 26.09 -1.69
CA ALA A 603 -8.60 24.96 -1.12
C ALA A 603 -9.34 23.64 -1.41
N ASN A 604 -8.56 22.56 -1.61
CA ASN A 604 -9.05 21.19 -1.80
C ASN A 604 -9.94 20.97 -3.05
N LYS A 605 -9.74 21.78 -4.10
CA LYS A 605 -10.37 21.60 -5.41
C LYS A 605 -9.30 21.56 -6.49
N ILE A 606 -9.63 20.98 -7.64
CA ILE A 606 -8.74 21.08 -8.81
C ILE A 606 -8.59 22.57 -9.14
N PRO A 607 -7.35 23.10 -9.21
CA PRO A 607 -7.12 24.51 -9.41
C PRO A 607 -7.75 25.05 -10.70
N TYR A 608 -8.22 26.30 -10.67
CA TYR A 608 -8.72 26.98 -11.85
C TYR A 608 -7.65 26.99 -12.96
N GLY A 609 -8.02 26.61 -14.18
CA GLY A 609 -7.07 26.47 -15.30
C GLY A 609 -6.39 25.10 -15.43
N TYR A 610 -6.74 24.12 -14.59
CA TYR A 610 -6.15 22.77 -14.61
C TYR A 610 -7.22 21.68 -14.72
N TYR A 611 -6.81 20.50 -15.22
CA TYR A 611 -7.61 19.28 -15.27
C TYR A 611 -6.81 18.06 -14.82
N ILE A 612 -7.48 16.97 -14.47
CA ILE A 612 -6.81 15.70 -14.18
C ILE A 612 -6.42 15.06 -15.50
N SER A 613 -5.13 14.94 -15.82
CA SER A 613 -4.68 14.33 -17.08
C SER A 613 -4.47 12.83 -16.96
N ALA A 614 -4.16 12.34 -15.77
CA ALA A 614 -3.94 10.94 -15.53
C ALA A 614 -4.15 10.58 -14.06
N ILE A 615 -4.43 9.31 -13.81
CA ILE A 615 -4.39 8.72 -12.49
C ILE A 615 -3.44 7.54 -12.53
N CYS A 616 -2.41 7.55 -11.69
CA CYS A 616 -1.40 6.49 -11.61
C CYS A 616 -1.49 5.77 -10.27
N ALA A 617 -1.15 4.47 -10.25
CA ALA A 617 -0.95 3.76 -8.99
C ALA A 617 0.33 4.25 -8.31
N GLY A 618 0.29 4.42 -6.99
CA GLY A 618 1.42 4.86 -6.16
C GLY A 618 1.42 6.36 -5.84
N ASN A 619 2.58 6.86 -5.42
CA ASN A 619 2.77 8.23 -4.92
C ASN A 619 3.35 9.20 -5.95
N SER A 620 3.58 8.75 -7.18
CA SER A 620 4.17 9.56 -8.23
C SER A 620 3.61 9.19 -9.60
N ALA A 621 3.88 10.02 -10.60
CA ALA A 621 3.45 9.79 -11.98
C ALA A 621 4.22 8.66 -12.71
N THR A 622 5.01 7.83 -12.02
CA THR A 622 5.85 6.81 -12.65
C THR A 622 5.04 5.54 -12.93
N GLY A 623 4.59 5.34 -14.18
CA GLY A 623 3.95 4.10 -14.62
C GLY A 623 2.85 4.33 -15.67
N THR A 624 2.27 3.23 -16.18
CA THR A 624 1.12 3.29 -17.08
C THR A 624 -0.10 3.85 -16.32
N PRO A 625 -0.73 4.93 -16.80
CA PRO A 625 -1.92 5.47 -16.16
C PRO A 625 -3.06 4.45 -16.06
N ILE A 626 -3.72 4.40 -14.92
CA ILE A 626 -4.97 3.66 -14.68
C ILE A 626 -6.12 4.29 -15.48
N ALA A 627 -6.10 5.61 -15.57
CA ALA A 627 -7.05 6.41 -16.32
C ALA A 627 -6.33 7.61 -16.93
N THR A 628 -6.73 8.01 -18.14
CA THR A 628 -6.18 9.15 -18.86
C THR A 628 -7.27 10.15 -19.24
N GLY A 629 -6.87 11.41 -19.31
CA GLY A 629 -7.70 12.57 -19.56
C GLY A 629 -7.26 13.37 -20.77
N THR A 630 -8.22 13.86 -21.58
CA THR A 630 -7.90 14.51 -22.88
C THR A 630 -8.05 16.03 -22.89
N GLY A 631 -8.43 16.69 -21.78
CA GLY A 631 -8.52 18.15 -21.76
C GLY A 631 -9.68 18.76 -22.58
N MET A 632 -10.64 17.96 -23.07
CA MET A 632 -11.72 18.38 -23.99
C MET A 632 -13.15 18.21 -23.43
N GLY A 633 -13.53 18.85 -22.34
CA GLY A 633 -14.93 18.89 -21.92
C GLY A 633 -15.54 20.30 -22.00
N PRO A 634 -16.72 20.50 -21.38
CA PRO A 634 -17.61 21.61 -21.70
C PRO A 634 -16.92 22.96 -21.52
N GLN A 635 -16.89 23.77 -22.59
CA GLN A 635 -16.32 25.12 -22.64
C GLN A 635 -16.95 26.11 -21.63
N THR A 636 -18.03 25.72 -20.95
CA THR A 636 -18.90 26.62 -20.19
C THR A 636 -18.99 26.32 -18.69
N THR A 637 -18.60 25.13 -18.22
CA THR A 637 -18.56 24.79 -16.79
C THR A 637 -17.46 23.78 -16.48
N SER A 638 -16.61 24.15 -15.52
CA SER A 638 -15.49 23.35 -15.03
C SER A 638 -15.96 21.97 -14.55
N GLY A 639 -15.36 20.87 -15.03
CA GLY A 639 -15.76 19.52 -14.59
C GLY A 639 -14.80 18.36 -14.92
N ALA A 640 -13.54 18.44 -14.47
CA ALA A 640 -12.52 17.37 -14.30
C ALA A 640 -12.50 16.14 -15.22
N TRP A 641 -11.44 15.97 -16.02
CA TRP A 641 -11.39 14.94 -17.06
C TRP A 641 -10.24 13.95 -16.94
N ALA A 642 -10.29 13.06 -15.96
CA ALA A 642 -9.87 11.65 -16.05
C ALA A 642 -10.58 10.93 -14.89
N ASN A 643 -11.44 9.95 -15.19
CA ASN A 643 -12.16 9.20 -14.15
C ASN A 643 -11.61 7.78 -14.06
N PHE A 644 -11.59 7.22 -12.85
CA PHE A 644 -11.34 5.79 -12.69
C PHE A 644 -12.30 4.98 -13.57
N THR A 645 -11.75 4.02 -14.32
CA THR A 645 -12.57 3.06 -15.05
C THR A 645 -13.35 2.20 -14.07
N ALA A 646 -14.66 2.08 -14.31
CA ALA A 646 -15.60 1.44 -13.39
C ALA A 646 -15.30 -0.04 -13.09
N THR A 647 -14.38 -0.69 -13.80
CA THR A 647 -14.12 -2.14 -13.72
C THR A 647 -12.65 -2.52 -13.58
N GLY A 648 -11.70 -1.57 -13.60
CA GLY A 648 -10.29 -1.89 -13.83
C GLY A 648 -9.42 -2.04 -12.58
N GLN A 649 -9.68 -1.28 -11.50
CA GLN A 649 -8.82 -1.26 -10.32
C GLN A 649 -9.51 -1.67 -9.03
N THR A 650 -8.80 -2.50 -8.26
CA THR A 650 -9.27 -3.04 -6.99
C THR A 650 -8.35 -2.67 -5.84
N TYR A 651 -8.88 -2.64 -4.63
CA TYR A 651 -8.07 -2.46 -3.43
C TYR A 651 -7.12 -3.65 -3.25
N GLY A 652 -5.82 -3.37 -3.20
CA GLY A 652 -4.80 -4.33 -2.79
C GLY A 652 -4.80 -4.51 -1.27
N ALA A 653 -4.12 -5.56 -0.80
CA ALA A 653 -3.94 -5.82 0.63
C ALA A 653 -3.10 -4.74 1.33
N THR A 654 -2.22 -4.07 0.57
CA THR A 654 -1.41 -2.91 0.97
C THR A 654 -1.18 -2.01 -0.25
N GLY A 655 -0.65 -0.79 -0.05
CA GLY A 655 -0.18 0.06 -1.16
C GLY A 655 -1.28 0.78 -1.95
N ASN A 656 -2.47 0.97 -1.37
CA ASN A 656 -3.60 1.68 -1.97
C ASN A 656 -3.35 3.21 -2.02
N GLN A 657 -2.33 3.62 -2.77
CA GLN A 657 -2.03 5.02 -3.04
C GLN A 657 -2.25 5.31 -4.52
N TYR A 658 -2.81 6.48 -4.81
CA TYR A 658 -3.10 6.92 -6.17
C TYR A 658 -2.60 8.33 -6.37
N TYR A 659 -1.83 8.53 -7.44
CA TYR A 659 -1.33 9.83 -7.85
C TYR A 659 -2.28 10.42 -8.88
N VAL A 660 -2.94 11.52 -8.53
CA VAL A 660 -3.85 12.28 -9.39
C VAL A 660 -3.03 13.38 -10.07
N GLN A 661 -2.66 13.14 -11.33
CA GLN A 661 -1.84 14.05 -12.10
C GLN A 661 -2.68 15.19 -12.66
N LEU A 662 -2.24 16.42 -12.39
CA LEU A 662 -2.86 17.66 -12.85
C LEU A 662 -2.07 18.24 -14.04
N SER A 663 -2.77 18.59 -15.11
CA SER A 663 -2.21 19.29 -16.26
C SER A 663 -2.91 20.63 -16.50
N PRO A 664 -2.17 21.67 -16.91
CA PRO A 664 -2.73 22.98 -17.27
C PRO A 664 -3.54 22.93 -18.57
N TYR A 665 -4.57 23.77 -18.68
CA TYR A 665 -5.28 23.99 -19.94
C TYR A 665 -4.42 24.77 -20.95
N SER A 666 -4.74 24.58 -22.23
CA SER A 666 -4.32 25.50 -23.29
C SER A 666 -5.36 26.62 -23.44
N VAL A 667 -4.92 27.88 -23.43
CA VAL A 667 -5.71 29.10 -23.68
C VAL A 667 -5.32 29.72 -25.03
N ARG A 668 -6.03 30.76 -25.46
CA ARG A 668 -5.68 31.56 -26.64
C ARG A 668 -5.23 32.97 -26.26
N THR A 669 -4.46 33.59 -27.14
CA THR A 669 -4.16 35.03 -27.07
C THR A 669 -4.86 35.74 -28.22
N SER A 670 -5.31 36.97 -28.01
CA SER A 670 -5.93 37.82 -29.02
C SER A 670 -5.09 39.06 -29.20
N TRP A 671 -4.65 39.31 -30.43
CA TRP A 671 -3.81 40.44 -30.79
C TRP A 671 -4.51 41.30 -31.81
N LYS A 672 -4.43 42.62 -31.67
CA LYS A 672 -4.93 43.58 -32.66
C LYS A 672 -4.06 44.83 -32.75
N VAL A 673 -4.20 45.57 -33.83
CA VAL A 673 -3.62 46.91 -34.01
C VAL A 673 -4.67 47.97 -33.69
N SER A 674 -4.23 49.09 -33.12
CA SER A 674 -5.03 50.30 -33.04
C SER A 674 -4.22 51.50 -33.50
N VAL A 675 -4.74 52.25 -34.47
CA VAL A 675 -4.06 53.43 -35.04
C VAL A 675 -4.76 54.70 -34.57
N LEU A 676 -3.98 55.63 -34.02
CA LEU A 676 -4.41 57.00 -33.74
C LEU A 676 -4.01 57.90 -34.93
N GLY A 677 -4.98 58.62 -35.49
CA GLY A 677 -4.79 59.48 -36.67
C GLY A 677 -5.40 58.87 -37.94
N THR A 678 -5.04 59.40 -39.10
CA THR A 678 -5.53 58.90 -40.39
C THR A 678 -4.93 57.52 -40.68
N ASP A 679 -5.77 56.54 -41.03
CA ASP A 679 -5.38 55.16 -41.32
C ASP A 679 -5.88 54.72 -42.72
N PRO A 680 -5.26 55.22 -43.80
CA PRO A 680 -5.65 54.84 -45.17
C PRO A 680 -5.40 53.37 -45.51
N ASP A 681 -4.52 52.69 -44.77
CA ASP A 681 -4.15 51.29 -45.02
C ASP A 681 -4.99 50.28 -44.20
N TYR A 682 -6.02 50.78 -43.49
CA TYR A 682 -6.96 49.98 -42.69
C TYR A 682 -6.25 49.04 -41.71
N LEU A 683 -5.19 49.52 -41.06
CA LEU A 683 -4.45 48.77 -40.05
C LEU A 683 -5.25 48.66 -38.74
N ASP A 684 -6.11 49.63 -38.42
CA ASP A 684 -6.92 49.67 -37.21
C ASP A 684 -7.89 48.47 -37.16
N GLY A 685 -7.84 47.74 -36.06
CA GLY A 685 -8.66 46.55 -35.84
C GLY A 685 -8.15 45.26 -36.50
N LEU A 686 -7.11 45.29 -37.35
CA LEU A 686 -6.47 44.08 -37.84
C LEU A 686 -5.91 43.27 -36.67
N GLY A 687 -6.16 41.97 -36.67
CA GLY A 687 -5.80 41.13 -35.54
C GLY A 687 -5.71 39.66 -35.86
N ASN A 688 -4.95 38.95 -35.03
CA ASN A 688 -4.76 37.50 -35.11
C ASN A 688 -5.07 36.87 -33.75
N GLN A 689 -5.58 35.64 -33.77
CA GLN A 689 -5.79 34.82 -32.57
C GLN A 689 -5.00 33.50 -32.68
N PRO A 690 -3.70 33.52 -32.30
CA PRO A 690 -2.91 32.30 -32.26
C PRO A 690 -3.56 31.22 -31.38
N ASN A 691 -3.60 29.99 -31.87
CA ASN A 691 -4.09 28.84 -31.10
C ASN A 691 -3.05 28.35 -30.08
N GLY A 692 -3.51 27.99 -28.88
CA GLY A 692 -2.85 27.00 -28.03
C GLY A 692 -1.61 27.46 -27.28
N VAL A 693 -1.77 28.27 -26.24
CA VAL A 693 -0.71 28.55 -25.27
C VAL A 693 -1.05 27.93 -23.92
N VAL A 694 -0.11 27.22 -23.30
CA VAL A 694 -0.35 26.50 -22.06
C VAL A 694 -0.27 27.44 -20.85
N VAL A 695 -1.24 27.35 -19.93
CA VAL A 695 -1.22 28.11 -18.66
C VAL A 695 0.07 27.86 -17.89
N GLY A 696 0.66 28.92 -17.33
CA GLY A 696 1.90 28.86 -16.53
C GLY A 696 3.20 28.78 -17.35
N GLN A 697 3.12 28.59 -18.67
CA GLN A 697 4.30 28.76 -19.53
C GLN A 697 4.68 30.23 -19.65
N ALA A 698 5.92 30.48 -20.08
CA ALA A 698 6.37 31.81 -20.42
C ALA A 698 5.46 32.43 -21.50
N THR A 699 5.09 33.70 -21.33
CA THR A 699 4.29 34.42 -22.33
C THR A 699 5.05 34.44 -23.66
N PRO A 700 4.50 33.86 -24.74
CA PRO A 700 5.19 33.77 -26.01
C PRO A 700 5.28 35.15 -26.68
N ASN A 701 6.37 35.37 -27.41
CA ASN A 701 6.46 36.52 -28.31
C ASN A 701 5.53 36.30 -29.53
N ASN A 702 4.29 36.75 -29.42
CA ASN A 702 3.31 36.69 -30.50
C ASN A 702 3.28 37.96 -31.36
N GLN A 703 4.22 38.89 -31.18
CA GLN A 703 4.36 40.10 -32.00
C GLN A 703 4.62 39.71 -33.47
N ASP A 704 5.55 38.78 -33.70
CA ASP A 704 5.92 38.26 -35.03
C ASP A 704 4.72 37.61 -35.74
N ASN A 705 3.89 36.90 -34.97
CA ASN A 705 2.69 36.23 -35.49
C ASN A 705 1.61 37.23 -35.95
N LEU A 706 1.48 38.36 -35.25
CA LEU A 706 0.59 39.44 -35.67
C LEU A 706 1.14 40.13 -36.93
N PHE A 707 2.43 40.48 -36.96
CA PHE A 707 3.03 41.18 -38.09
C PHE A 707 3.09 40.31 -39.35
N SER A 708 3.38 39.01 -39.20
CA SER A 708 3.28 38.05 -40.31
C SER A 708 1.85 37.94 -40.83
N TYR A 709 0.85 37.99 -39.95
CA TYR A 709 -0.56 37.98 -40.34
C TYR A 709 -0.93 39.25 -41.12
N ILE A 710 -0.49 40.43 -40.69
CA ILE A 710 -0.70 41.70 -41.39
C ILE A 710 -0.01 41.68 -42.77
N ALA A 711 1.25 41.22 -42.84
CA ALA A 711 1.97 41.10 -44.09
C ALA A 711 1.29 40.17 -45.10
N THR A 712 0.75 39.04 -44.62
CA THR A 712 0.09 38.06 -45.48
C THR A 712 -1.27 38.56 -46.00
N ASN A 713 -2.04 39.29 -45.19
CA ASN A 713 -3.40 39.69 -45.54
C ASN A 713 -3.50 41.09 -46.17
N SER A 714 -2.57 41.99 -45.85
CA SER A 714 -2.58 43.39 -46.31
C SER A 714 -1.39 43.74 -47.21
N GLY A 715 -0.41 42.84 -47.35
CA GLY A 715 0.82 43.10 -48.14
C GLY A 715 1.83 44.03 -47.44
N ILE A 716 1.55 44.42 -46.19
CA ILE A 716 2.31 45.42 -45.44
C ILE A 716 3.36 44.72 -44.56
N SER A 717 4.65 44.91 -44.86
CA SER A 717 5.73 44.39 -44.02
C SER A 717 6.05 45.35 -42.89
N MET A 718 5.89 44.89 -41.65
CA MET A 718 6.22 45.63 -40.44
C MET A 718 7.44 44.99 -39.76
N THR A 719 8.26 45.80 -39.08
CA THR A 719 9.42 45.31 -38.31
C THR A 719 9.09 45.16 -36.84
N THR A 720 9.80 44.27 -36.15
CA THR A 720 9.57 43.93 -34.73
C THR A 720 10.19 44.91 -33.74
N THR A 721 10.98 45.87 -34.23
CA THR A 721 11.70 46.82 -33.39
C THR A 721 10.78 47.96 -32.92
N ASP A 722 10.80 48.27 -31.63
CA ASP A 722 10.03 49.38 -31.06
C ASP A 722 10.42 50.71 -31.72
N ASN A 723 9.42 51.51 -32.10
CA ASN A 723 9.53 52.78 -32.84
C ASN A 723 9.92 52.67 -34.33
N ILE A 724 10.00 51.48 -34.94
CA ILE A 724 10.28 51.34 -36.38
C ILE A 724 9.00 51.25 -37.20
N VAL A 725 9.10 51.87 -38.37
CA VAL A 725 8.04 52.50 -39.15
C VAL A 725 7.73 51.67 -40.38
N TYR A 726 6.45 51.40 -40.62
CA TYR A 726 5.99 51.21 -41.98
C TYR A 726 5.70 52.60 -42.56
N THR A 727 6.36 52.93 -43.66
CA THR A 727 6.05 54.12 -44.45
C THR A 727 5.23 53.68 -45.63
N ASP A 728 4.02 54.20 -45.76
CA ASP A 728 3.16 53.88 -46.90
C ASP A 728 3.67 54.55 -48.19
N PRO A 729 3.11 54.18 -49.37
CA PRO A 729 3.47 54.83 -50.64
C PRO A 729 3.16 56.33 -50.71
N ALA A 730 2.29 56.84 -49.84
CA ALA A 730 1.99 58.27 -49.72
C ALA A 730 2.96 59.02 -48.79
N GLY A 731 3.89 58.31 -48.14
CA GLY A 731 4.89 58.87 -47.23
C GLY A 731 4.46 58.93 -45.76
N ILE A 732 3.30 58.39 -45.40
CA ILE A 732 2.78 58.38 -44.03
C ILE A 732 3.53 57.33 -43.21
N ARG A 733 4.00 57.73 -42.03
CA ARG A 733 4.79 56.87 -41.15
C ARG A 733 3.94 56.36 -40.00
N TYR A 734 3.74 55.05 -39.90
CA TYR A 734 3.05 54.44 -38.77
C TYR A 734 4.05 54.02 -37.70
N ILE A 735 3.93 54.61 -36.51
CA ILE A 735 4.88 54.44 -35.40
C ILE A 735 4.21 53.68 -34.27
N ILE A 736 4.80 52.58 -33.82
CA ILE A 736 4.36 51.87 -32.61
C ILE A 736 4.67 52.72 -31.38
N THR A 737 3.64 53.05 -30.61
CA THR A 737 3.73 53.88 -29.39
C THR A 737 3.63 53.07 -28.10
N GLY A 738 3.24 51.80 -28.19
CA GLY A 738 3.26 50.86 -27.08
C GLY A 738 2.31 49.67 -27.26
N TYR A 739 2.19 48.85 -26.21
CA TYR A 739 1.36 47.65 -26.18
C TYR A 739 0.39 47.72 -25.01
N THR A 740 -0.91 47.74 -25.28
CA THR A 740 -1.94 47.70 -24.25
C THR A 740 -2.34 46.26 -23.98
N TYR A 741 -2.08 45.76 -22.77
CA TYR A 741 -2.42 44.42 -22.31
C TYR A 741 -3.67 44.43 -21.43
N ALA A 742 -4.62 43.55 -21.71
CA ALA A 742 -5.80 43.31 -20.88
C ALA A 742 -6.09 41.80 -20.75
N THR A 743 -6.75 41.41 -19.67
CA THR A 743 -7.16 40.01 -19.42
C THR A 743 -8.61 39.74 -19.84
N THR A 744 -9.31 40.75 -20.35
CA THR A 744 -10.70 40.68 -20.82
C THR A 744 -10.86 41.45 -22.12
N ALA A 745 -11.67 40.92 -23.04
CA ALA A 745 -11.97 41.58 -24.31
C ALA A 745 -12.55 42.99 -24.06
N GLY A 746 -11.92 44.02 -24.63
CA GLY A 746 -12.36 45.41 -24.50
C GLY A 746 -12.19 46.05 -23.12
N GLY A 747 -11.45 45.42 -22.20
CA GLY A 747 -11.15 46.00 -20.89
C GLY A 747 -10.16 47.16 -20.96
N THR A 748 -10.16 48.03 -19.94
CA THR A 748 -9.12 49.06 -19.74
C THR A 748 -7.80 48.36 -19.38
N GLY A 749 -6.93 48.19 -20.36
CA GLY A 749 -5.63 47.53 -20.21
C GLY A 749 -4.53 48.44 -19.68
N THR A 750 -3.38 47.85 -19.35
CA THR A 750 -2.14 48.57 -19.02
C THR A 750 -1.31 48.73 -20.28
N THR A 751 -0.89 49.97 -20.58
CA THR A 751 -0.02 50.26 -21.73
C THR A 751 1.45 50.21 -21.31
N TYR A 752 2.23 49.43 -22.05
CA TYR A 752 3.69 49.31 -21.91
C TYR A 752 4.36 49.99 -23.10
N SER A 753 5.44 50.75 -22.85
CA SER A 753 6.16 51.49 -23.89
C SER A 753 6.94 50.59 -24.86
N THR A 754 7.35 49.41 -24.42
CA THR A 754 8.08 48.41 -25.21
C THR A 754 7.46 47.04 -25.05
N PHE A 755 7.71 46.15 -26.02
CA PHE A 755 7.23 44.78 -25.92
C PHE A 755 7.95 44.01 -24.80
N GLU A 756 9.25 44.28 -24.61
CA GLU A 756 10.03 43.72 -23.50
C GLU A 756 9.46 44.11 -22.13
N ALA A 757 8.99 45.34 -21.96
CA ALA A 757 8.35 45.78 -20.71
C ALA A 757 7.02 45.04 -20.45
N LEU A 758 6.24 44.77 -21.50
CA LEU A 758 5.04 43.95 -21.40
C LEU A 758 5.39 42.53 -20.93
N LEU A 759 6.42 41.90 -21.52
CA LEU A 759 6.89 40.57 -21.14
C LEU A 759 7.42 40.53 -19.71
N ALA A 760 8.20 41.52 -19.31
CA ALA A 760 8.75 41.61 -17.96
C ALA A 760 7.65 41.74 -16.89
N ALA A 761 6.57 42.48 -17.19
CA ALA A 761 5.43 42.63 -16.30
C ALA A 761 4.45 41.44 -16.33
N ASN A 762 4.39 40.71 -17.46
CA ASN A 762 3.49 39.57 -17.66
C ASN A 762 4.26 38.34 -18.16
N PRO A 763 5.22 37.81 -17.37
CA PRO A 763 6.16 36.80 -17.83
C PRO A 763 5.53 35.43 -18.07
N TYR A 764 4.34 35.17 -17.53
CA TYR A 764 3.67 33.87 -17.62
C TYR A 764 2.21 33.98 -18.07
N ILE A 765 1.72 32.93 -18.71
CA ILE A 765 0.32 32.81 -19.12
C ILE A 765 -0.59 32.64 -17.90
N PRO A 766 -1.57 33.55 -17.69
CA PRO A 766 -2.52 33.44 -16.60
C PRO A 766 -3.45 32.22 -16.75
N ALA A 767 -3.94 31.71 -15.62
CA ALA A 767 -4.89 30.61 -15.58
C ALA A 767 -6.23 30.99 -16.22
N GLY A 768 -6.76 30.12 -17.07
CA GLY A 768 -7.96 30.40 -17.87
C GLY A 768 -8.70 29.16 -18.34
N LEU A 769 -9.82 29.36 -19.02
CA LEU A 769 -10.63 28.28 -19.59
C LEU A 769 -10.02 27.73 -20.88
N TYR A 770 -10.19 26.43 -21.10
CA TYR A 770 -9.68 25.75 -22.28
C TYR A 770 -10.13 26.43 -23.58
N ASN A 771 -9.14 26.75 -24.41
CA ASN A 771 -9.27 27.37 -25.72
C ASN A 771 -10.04 28.71 -25.71
N GLN A 772 -10.08 29.42 -24.59
CA GLN A 772 -10.65 30.77 -24.52
C GLN A 772 -9.56 31.84 -24.63
N PRO A 773 -9.83 32.99 -25.28
CA PRO A 773 -8.88 34.10 -25.32
C PRO A 773 -8.76 34.71 -23.93
N LEU A 774 -7.54 34.75 -23.37
CA LEU A 774 -7.29 35.29 -22.03
C LEU A 774 -6.32 36.46 -21.99
N GLN A 775 -5.43 36.55 -22.99
CA GLN A 775 -4.54 37.69 -23.15
C GLN A 775 -5.01 38.50 -24.35
N PHE A 776 -5.31 39.77 -24.14
CA PHE A 776 -5.70 40.71 -25.17
C PHE A 776 -4.60 41.76 -25.28
N VAL A 777 -3.85 41.74 -26.39
CA VAL A 777 -2.81 42.73 -26.65
C VAL A 777 -3.25 43.61 -27.80
N THR A 778 -3.23 44.92 -27.58
CA THR A 778 -3.42 45.92 -28.63
C THR A 778 -2.08 46.59 -28.89
N VAL A 779 -1.57 46.48 -30.11
CA VAL A 779 -0.41 47.25 -30.57
C VAL A 779 -0.91 48.65 -30.90
N ASN A 780 -0.52 49.64 -30.11
CA ASN A 780 -0.92 51.02 -30.32
C ASN A 780 0.05 51.66 -31.30
N MET A 781 -0.50 52.34 -32.29
CA MET A 781 0.25 53.04 -33.32
C MET A 781 -0.29 54.46 -33.48
N ILE A 782 0.55 55.34 -34.01
CA ILE A 782 0.15 56.66 -34.48
C ILE A 782 0.59 56.84 -35.93
N SER A 783 -0.24 57.44 -36.77
CA SER A 783 0.20 57.90 -38.08
C SER A 783 0.82 59.28 -37.97
N ASP A 784 2.06 59.40 -38.45
CA ASP A 784 2.85 60.62 -38.45
C ASP A 784 3.06 61.10 -39.89
N GLN A 785 2.34 62.16 -40.21
CA GLN A 785 2.34 62.84 -41.50
C GLN A 785 3.12 64.15 -41.46
N THR A 786 4.01 64.32 -40.47
CA THR A 786 4.84 65.53 -40.38
C THR A 786 5.66 65.69 -41.65
N SER A 787 5.56 66.85 -42.30
CA SER A 787 6.35 67.17 -43.50
C SER A 787 6.88 68.60 -43.46
N ILE A 788 7.97 68.83 -44.17
CA ILE A 788 8.52 70.16 -44.40
C ILE A 788 9.10 70.21 -45.81
N THR A 789 8.76 71.27 -46.53
CA THR A 789 9.23 71.52 -47.89
C THR A 789 9.81 72.93 -47.95
N SER A 790 10.96 73.08 -48.60
CA SER A 790 11.59 74.37 -48.86
C SER A 790 11.88 74.57 -50.34
N ASN A 791 12.24 75.80 -50.73
CA ASN A 791 12.75 76.11 -52.06
C ASN A 791 14.05 75.32 -52.34
N SER A 792 14.30 74.94 -53.59
CA SER A 792 15.60 74.32 -53.95
C SER A 792 16.76 75.33 -53.92
N THR A 793 16.46 76.59 -54.24
CA THR A 793 17.38 77.75 -54.21
C THR A 793 16.65 78.94 -53.59
N SER A 794 17.30 79.70 -52.70
CA SER A 794 16.66 80.83 -52.04
C SER A 794 16.25 81.91 -53.05
N SER A 795 15.03 82.42 -52.92
CA SER A 795 14.49 83.49 -53.77
C SER A 795 15.20 84.83 -53.61
N THR A 796 16.04 84.96 -52.58
CA THR A 796 16.77 86.19 -52.21
C THR A 796 18.22 86.19 -52.68
N THR A 797 18.62 85.20 -53.47
CA THR A 797 19.99 84.98 -53.94
C THR A 797 20.31 85.75 -55.24
N PRO A 798 21.51 86.37 -55.41
CA PRO A 798 22.59 86.49 -54.43
C PRO A 798 22.30 87.56 -53.38
N LEU A 799 22.53 87.21 -52.11
CA LEU A 799 22.45 88.13 -50.99
C LEU A 799 23.67 89.06 -50.98
N THR A 800 23.50 90.27 -50.46
CA THR A 800 24.65 91.14 -50.13
C THR A 800 25.06 90.91 -48.67
N PRO A 801 26.36 90.90 -48.32
CA PRO A 801 26.85 90.50 -46.99
C PRO A 801 26.29 91.31 -45.81
N ALA A 802 25.82 92.54 -46.09
CA ALA A 802 25.22 93.43 -45.09
C ALA A 802 23.71 93.23 -44.88
N THR A 803 23.04 92.43 -45.72
CA THR A 803 21.59 92.22 -45.65
C THR A 803 21.20 91.17 -44.61
N ASN A 804 20.09 91.46 -43.92
CA ASN A 804 19.46 90.54 -42.99
C ASN A 804 18.75 89.42 -43.79
N TYR A 805 19.29 88.21 -43.74
CA TYR A 805 18.66 87.02 -44.27
C TYR A 805 17.67 86.45 -43.24
N MET A 806 16.54 85.94 -43.72
CA MET A 806 15.51 85.28 -42.90
C MET A 806 15.24 83.89 -43.50
N PRO A 807 15.75 82.82 -42.86
CA PRO A 807 15.58 81.42 -43.28
C PRO A 807 14.12 81.03 -43.57
N ILE A 808 13.18 81.53 -42.77
CA ILE A 808 11.75 81.24 -42.87
C ILE A 808 11.16 81.46 -44.27
N ASN A 809 11.71 82.43 -45.04
CA ASN A 809 11.16 82.83 -46.33
C ASN A 809 11.33 81.77 -47.41
N ASP A 810 12.18 80.78 -47.16
CA ASP A 810 12.45 79.70 -48.09
C ASP A 810 11.70 78.41 -47.74
N ILE A 811 10.95 78.38 -46.63
CA ILE A 811 10.03 77.28 -46.33
C ILE A 811 8.72 77.51 -47.10
N THR A 812 8.28 76.52 -47.88
CA THR A 812 7.16 76.64 -48.82
C THR A 812 5.88 75.97 -48.34
N ALA A 813 6.00 74.87 -47.60
CA ALA A 813 4.87 74.15 -47.02
C ALA A 813 5.33 73.23 -45.89
N SER A 814 4.44 72.98 -44.94
CA SER A 814 4.60 71.98 -43.89
C SER A 814 3.27 71.35 -43.53
N THR A 815 3.34 70.23 -42.82
CA THR A 815 2.19 69.58 -42.18
C THR A 815 2.58 69.06 -40.81
N ASP A 816 1.64 69.06 -39.88
CA ASP A 816 1.78 68.48 -38.55
C ASP A 816 1.63 66.96 -38.59
N ILE A 817 1.73 66.32 -37.41
CA ILE A 817 1.59 64.87 -37.22
C ILE A 817 0.32 64.32 -37.86
N ASP A 818 -0.78 65.06 -37.84
CA ASP A 818 -2.07 64.64 -38.39
C ASP A 818 -2.22 64.90 -39.90
N GLY A 819 -1.22 65.51 -40.53
CA GLY A 819 -1.16 65.78 -41.96
C GLY A 819 -1.81 67.11 -42.37
N VAL A 820 -2.20 67.93 -41.41
CA VAL A 820 -2.78 69.26 -41.64
C VAL A 820 -1.80 70.33 -41.17
N ASP A 821 -1.83 71.50 -41.81
CA ASP A 821 -1.20 72.72 -41.29
C ASP A 821 -2.23 73.40 -40.35
N ASP A 822 -2.14 73.10 -39.06
CA ASP A 822 -3.13 73.52 -38.06
C ASP A 822 -3.04 75.02 -37.72
N ASP A 823 -1.87 75.62 -37.89
CA ASP A 823 -1.61 77.03 -37.53
C ASP A 823 -1.53 77.96 -38.75
N GLY A 824 -1.50 77.42 -39.97
CA GLY A 824 -1.43 78.18 -41.22
C GLY A 824 -0.09 78.85 -41.43
N LEU A 825 0.94 78.42 -40.71
CA LEU A 825 2.30 78.96 -40.74
C LEU A 825 3.24 77.85 -41.21
N PRO A 826 3.81 77.93 -42.43
CA PRO A 826 4.59 76.83 -43.02
C PRO A 826 5.88 76.48 -42.27
N TYR A 827 6.22 77.25 -41.24
CA TYR A 827 7.40 77.10 -40.40
C TYR A 827 7.07 76.65 -38.99
N ALA A 828 5.81 76.66 -38.56
CA ALA A 828 5.42 76.17 -37.26
C ALA A 828 4.81 74.77 -37.45
N ILE A 829 5.44 73.79 -36.80
CA ILE A 829 5.22 72.38 -37.08
C ILE A 829 5.20 71.65 -35.74
N ASN A 830 4.10 70.96 -35.48
CA ASN A 830 3.81 70.27 -34.23
C ASN A 830 3.90 71.22 -33.01
N GLY A 831 3.53 72.48 -33.22
CA GLY A 831 3.58 73.55 -32.21
C GLY A 831 4.97 74.14 -31.95
N TYR A 832 5.97 73.84 -32.79
CA TYR A 832 7.32 74.38 -32.69
C TYR A 832 7.81 74.95 -34.02
N ASN A 833 8.59 76.03 -33.97
CA ASN A 833 9.21 76.58 -35.18
C ASN A 833 10.26 75.59 -35.74
N ALA A 834 10.31 75.50 -37.07
CA ALA A 834 11.33 74.78 -37.80
C ALA A 834 12.71 75.32 -37.44
N VAL A 835 13.65 74.40 -37.25
CA VAL A 835 15.05 74.73 -36.96
C VAL A 835 15.81 74.72 -38.26
N THR A 836 16.55 75.80 -38.54
CA THR A 836 17.49 75.85 -39.65
C THR A 836 18.89 75.46 -39.19
N ASN A 837 19.58 74.69 -40.02
CA ASN A 837 21.02 74.48 -39.97
C ASN A 837 21.64 75.04 -41.26
N ILE A 838 22.40 76.14 -41.16
CA ILE A 838 23.08 76.77 -42.29
C ILE A 838 24.57 76.45 -42.23
N VAL A 839 25.04 75.69 -43.21
CA VAL A 839 26.43 75.21 -43.30
C VAL A 839 27.09 75.69 -44.59
N GLY A 840 28.24 76.34 -44.47
CA GLY A 840 29.04 76.80 -45.61
C GLY A 840 30.22 77.68 -45.17
N GLY A 841 31.37 77.53 -45.83
CA GLY A 841 32.60 78.20 -45.40
C GLY A 841 33.00 77.84 -43.96
N THR A 842 33.10 78.84 -43.08
CA THR A 842 33.34 78.67 -41.63
C THR A 842 32.05 78.74 -40.80
N THR A 843 30.88 78.86 -41.42
CA THR A 843 29.58 79.00 -40.74
C THR A 843 28.93 77.64 -40.54
N ASN A 844 28.48 77.37 -39.32
CA ASN A 844 27.62 76.24 -38.93
C ASN A 844 26.60 76.77 -37.92
N TYR A 845 25.54 77.39 -38.42
CA TYR A 845 24.53 78.05 -37.60
C TYR A 845 23.35 77.12 -37.36
N TRP A 846 22.98 76.95 -36.09
CA TRP A 846 21.75 76.27 -35.67
C TRP A 846 20.84 77.27 -34.97
N GLY A 847 19.59 77.35 -35.40
CA GLY A 847 18.64 78.23 -34.74
C GLY A 847 17.23 78.14 -35.30
N ASP A 848 16.35 78.91 -34.70
CA ASP A 848 14.98 79.08 -35.18
C ASP A 848 15.00 79.70 -36.58
N ALA A 849 14.25 79.14 -37.52
CA ALA A 849 14.17 79.64 -38.89
C ALA A 849 13.61 81.08 -38.97
N THR A 850 12.92 81.56 -37.92
CA THR A 850 12.42 82.93 -37.83
C THR A 850 13.50 83.96 -37.47
N ASN A 851 14.67 83.51 -37.01
CA ASN A 851 15.76 84.40 -36.62
C ASN A 851 16.42 85.05 -37.85
N SER A 852 16.68 86.36 -37.75
CA SER A 852 17.42 87.08 -38.77
C SER A 852 18.94 86.91 -38.59
N LEU A 853 19.66 86.68 -39.68
CA LEU A 853 21.11 86.44 -39.70
C LEU A 853 21.79 87.28 -40.79
N LYS A 854 23.05 87.69 -40.55
CA LYS A 854 23.94 88.21 -41.59
C LYS A 854 24.96 87.15 -41.97
N LEU A 855 25.03 86.84 -43.25
CA LEU A 855 25.91 85.79 -43.75
C LEU A 855 27.14 86.40 -44.45
N PRO A 856 28.36 85.91 -44.16
CA PRO A 856 29.54 86.26 -44.93
C PRO A 856 29.41 85.88 -46.42
N ILE A 857 30.28 86.44 -47.27
CA ILE A 857 30.42 86.04 -48.67
C ILE A 857 30.69 84.53 -48.75
N GLY A 858 29.91 83.80 -49.53
CA GLY A 858 30.04 82.34 -49.65
C GLY A 858 28.79 81.63 -50.19
N SER A 859 28.90 80.32 -50.37
CA SER A 859 27.79 79.42 -50.69
C SER A 859 27.44 78.58 -49.48
N TYR A 860 26.16 78.44 -49.17
CA TYR A 860 25.69 77.67 -48.02
C TYR A 860 24.59 76.68 -48.43
N THR A 861 24.57 75.56 -47.73
CA THR A 861 23.46 74.63 -47.67
C THR A 861 22.69 74.89 -46.40
N GLU A 862 21.42 75.19 -46.55
CA GLU A 862 20.49 75.36 -45.46
C GLU A 862 19.57 74.14 -45.38
N THR A 863 19.53 73.52 -44.21
CA THR A 863 18.65 72.39 -43.94
C THR A 863 17.66 72.78 -42.87
N TYR A 864 16.36 72.72 -43.19
CA TYR A 864 15.30 72.86 -42.22
C TYR A 864 14.99 71.52 -41.60
N TYR A 865 14.80 71.50 -40.29
CA TYR A 865 14.39 70.36 -39.52
C TYR A 865 13.10 70.67 -38.78
N ALA A 866 12.13 69.78 -38.92
CA ALA A 866 10.93 69.77 -38.10
C ALA A 866 10.92 68.51 -37.22
N LEU A 867 10.51 68.65 -35.96
CA LEU A 867 10.34 67.49 -35.09
C LEU A 867 9.17 66.66 -35.59
N ASN A 868 9.43 65.39 -35.86
CA ASN A 868 8.37 64.43 -36.12
C ASN A 868 7.79 63.89 -34.80
N TYR A 869 6.84 62.94 -34.82
CA TYR A 869 6.22 62.44 -33.58
C TYR A 869 7.25 61.95 -32.55
N LEU A 870 8.22 61.14 -32.99
CA LEU A 870 9.26 60.60 -32.11
C LEU A 870 10.18 61.70 -31.58
N GLY A 871 10.52 62.69 -32.42
CA GLY A 871 11.32 63.83 -32.01
C GLY A 871 10.60 64.72 -31.00
N LEU A 872 9.30 64.95 -31.18
CA LEU A 872 8.47 65.69 -30.25
C LEU A 872 8.44 65.03 -28.88
N GLN A 873 8.24 63.71 -28.83
CA GLN A 873 8.27 62.94 -27.58
C GLN A 873 9.65 63.00 -26.91
N ALA A 874 10.72 62.82 -27.69
CA ALA A 874 12.09 62.87 -27.17
C ALA A 874 12.46 64.26 -26.61
N TYR A 875 12.07 65.33 -27.31
CA TYR A 875 12.28 66.69 -26.85
C TYR A 875 11.50 67.00 -25.56
N GLN A 876 10.22 66.62 -25.50
CA GLN A 876 9.38 66.85 -24.31
C GLN A 876 9.84 66.04 -23.09
N ALA A 877 10.43 64.86 -23.30
CA ALA A 877 11.00 64.06 -22.23
C ALA A 877 12.31 64.65 -21.67
N GLU A 878 13.06 65.40 -22.48
CA GLU A 878 14.35 65.97 -22.11
C GLU A 878 14.21 67.40 -21.56
N SER A 879 13.92 67.50 -20.27
CA SER A 879 13.74 68.77 -19.55
C SER A 879 14.98 69.71 -19.52
N THR A 880 16.12 69.27 -20.04
CA THR A 880 17.40 70.01 -19.97
C THR A 880 17.59 71.02 -21.09
N TYR A 881 16.86 70.88 -22.21
CA TYR A 881 16.97 71.78 -23.36
C TYR A 881 15.87 72.85 -23.33
N THR A 882 16.25 74.11 -23.52
CA THR A 882 15.30 75.25 -23.54
C THR A 882 14.81 75.60 -24.94
N THR A 883 15.46 75.08 -26.00
CA THR A 883 15.08 75.31 -27.39
C THR A 883 15.23 74.04 -28.23
N VAL A 884 14.36 73.85 -29.22
CA VAL A 884 14.43 72.72 -30.17
C VAL A 884 15.77 72.70 -30.91
N ALA A 885 16.32 73.86 -31.26
CA ALA A 885 17.61 73.97 -31.94
C ALA A 885 18.76 73.35 -31.12
N SER A 886 18.82 73.61 -29.81
CA SER A 886 19.85 73.04 -28.94
C SER A 886 19.71 71.54 -28.76
N PHE A 887 18.46 71.04 -28.70
CA PHE A 887 18.18 69.61 -28.68
C PHE A 887 18.65 68.94 -29.97
N LEU A 888 18.24 69.44 -31.13
CA LEU A 888 18.59 68.85 -32.43
C LEU A 888 20.10 68.85 -32.68
N GLN A 889 20.80 69.92 -32.29
CA GLN A 889 22.26 70.01 -32.42
C GLN A 889 23.01 68.97 -31.57
N SER A 890 22.43 68.54 -30.44
CA SER A 890 23.02 67.53 -29.56
C SER A 890 22.91 66.10 -30.09
N LEU A 891 22.03 65.87 -31.07
CA LEU A 891 21.72 64.54 -31.57
C LEU A 891 22.84 64.00 -32.45
N SER A 892 23.04 62.68 -32.39
CA SER A 892 23.80 61.97 -33.41
C SER A 892 23.09 62.05 -34.76
N SER A 893 23.81 61.88 -35.87
CA SER A 893 23.22 61.92 -37.21
C SER A 893 22.08 60.90 -37.40
N ALA A 894 22.17 59.74 -36.73
CA ALA A 894 21.12 58.72 -36.75
C ALA A 894 19.86 59.16 -35.99
N ASN A 895 20.02 59.75 -34.79
CA ASN A 895 18.89 60.25 -34.01
C ASN A 895 18.26 61.47 -34.68
N LEU A 896 19.07 62.34 -35.28
CA LEU A 896 18.58 63.49 -36.03
C LEU A 896 17.67 63.03 -37.18
N ALA A 897 18.11 62.06 -37.99
CA ALA A 897 17.28 61.49 -39.06
C ALA A 897 16.03 60.74 -38.53
N LYS A 898 16.12 60.10 -37.36
CA LYS A 898 14.99 59.41 -36.73
C LYS A 898 13.94 60.38 -36.19
N TYR A 899 14.36 61.50 -35.61
CA TYR A 899 13.51 62.43 -34.86
C TYR A 899 13.02 63.63 -35.68
N THR A 900 13.49 63.77 -36.91
CA THR A 900 13.11 64.91 -37.74
C THR A 900 12.63 64.49 -39.12
N VAL A 901 11.90 65.39 -39.76
CA VAL A 901 11.83 65.47 -41.21
C VAL A 901 12.60 66.71 -41.66
N SER A 902 13.19 66.66 -42.84
CA SER A 902 14.07 67.74 -43.30
C SER A 902 13.89 68.10 -44.76
N SER A 903 14.11 69.38 -45.06
CA SER A 903 14.17 69.92 -46.43
C SER A 903 15.40 70.80 -46.59
N THR A 904 15.91 70.96 -47.81
CA THR A 904 17.18 71.67 -48.06
C THR A 904 17.05 72.76 -49.11
N THR A 905 17.57 73.94 -48.79
CA THR A 905 17.70 75.10 -49.69
C THR A 905 19.18 75.41 -49.92
N THR A 906 19.52 75.90 -51.11
CA THR A 906 20.85 76.46 -51.40
C THR A 906 20.83 77.98 -51.48
N LEU A 907 21.86 78.64 -50.94
CA LEU A 907 21.98 80.11 -50.92
C LEU A 907 23.42 80.57 -51.24
N THR A 908 23.55 81.77 -51.84
CA THR A 908 24.85 82.41 -52.12
C THR A 908 24.86 83.88 -51.73
N VAL A 909 26.00 84.36 -51.23
CA VAL A 909 26.24 85.74 -50.84
C VAL A 909 27.38 86.30 -51.71
N ALA A 910 27.14 87.40 -52.42
CA ALA A 910 28.06 87.97 -53.42
C ALA A 910 28.95 89.12 -52.90
N ASP A 911 30.04 89.42 -53.61
CA ASP A 911 30.97 90.54 -53.34
C ASP A 911 30.40 91.88 -53.84
N ALA A 912 30.41 92.92 -53.00
CA ALA A 912 29.84 94.25 -53.29
C ALA A 912 30.87 95.34 -53.64
N THR A 913 32.10 94.97 -54.02
CA THR A 913 33.18 95.92 -54.33
C THR A 913 32.85 96.79 -55.55
N THR A 914 32.97 98.12 -55.44
CA THR A 914 32.78 99.07 -56.57
C THR A 914 33.83 100.19 -56.54
N ILE A 915 34.07 100.82 -57.69
CA ILE A 915 34.88 102.04 -57.80
C ILE A 915 34.35 102.94 -58.91
N SER A 916 34.37 104.26 -58.67
CA SER A 916 33.97 105.30 -59.62
C SER A 916 35.02 106.41 -59.66
N ALA A 917 35.25 106.97 -60.84
CA ALA A 917 36.22 108.03 -61.08
C ALA A 917 35.65 109.10 -62.03
N ASN A 918 36.29 110.27 -62.08
CA ASN A 918 35.99 111.33 -63.02
C ASN A 918 36.15 110.83 -64.46
N ASN A 919 35.34 111.35 -65.39
CA ASN A 919 35.39 110.89 -66.78
C ASN A 919 36.62 111.44 -67.54
N GLN A 920 37.14 112.62 -67.18
CA GLN A 920 38.28 113.26 -67.85
C GLN A 920 39.11 114.12 -66.89
N HIS A 921 40.43 114.23 -67.11
CA HIS A 921 41.33 115.14 -66.42
C HIS A 921 42.41 115.67 -67.39
N ILE A 922 42.74 116.96 -67.31
CA ILE A 922 43.81 117.59 -68.10
C ILE A 922 45.00 117.90 -67.19
N ILE A 923 46.21 117.45 -67.57
CA ILE A 923 47.44 117.68 -66.81
C ILE A 923 48.55 118.33 -67.66
N PRO A 924 49.41 119.18 -67.07
CA PRO A 924 50.55 119.76 -67.78
C PRO A 924 51.72 118.76 -67.85
N LYS A 925 52.37 118.65 -69.00
CA LYS A 925 53.53 117.75 -69.21
C LYS A 925 54.66 117.97 -68.16
N ALA A 926 54.90 119.22 -67.79
CA ALA A 926 55.96 119.59 -66.86
C ALA A 926 55.60 119.44 -65.37
N GLY A 927 54.36 119.05 -65.03
CA GLY A 927 53.89 118.86 -63.66
C GLY A 927 53.93 117.40 -63.21
N SER A 928 54.05 117.18 -61.90
CA SER A 928 53.67 115.91 -61.30
C SER A 928 52.15 115.83 -61.19
N TYR A 929 51.58 114.64 -61.27
CA TYR A 929 50.14 114.41 -61.19
C TYR A 929 49.83 113.31 -60.18
N ASN A 930 48.76 113.50 -59.39
CA ASN A 930 48.30 112.51 -58.42
C ASN A 930 47.00 111.87 -58.91
N PRO A 931 47.03 110.61 -59.37
CA PRO A 931 45.83 109.89 -59.81
C PRO A 931 44.71 109.89 -58.77
N SER A 932 45.02 109.87 -57.47
CA SER A 932 43.97 109.79 -56.46
C SER A 932 42.95 110.95 -56.49
N SER A 933 43.27 112.07 -57.15
CA SER A 933 42.34 113.19 -57.32
C SER A 933 41.10 112.85 -58.16
N ASP A 934 41.14 111.79 -58.96
CA ASP A 934 40.05 111.46 -59.87
C ASP A 934 39.06 110.45 -59.35
N ILE A 935 39.30 109.83 -58.19
CA ILE A 935 38.32 108.92 -57.58
C ILE A 935 37.17 109.71 -56.96
N LEU A 936 35.93 109.26 -57.25
CA LEU A 936 34.69 109.84 -56.71
C LEU A 936 34.16 109.03 -55.52
N SER A 937 34.21 107.71 -55.60
CA SER A 937 33.74 106.80 -54.55
C SER A 937 34.28 105.38 -54.79
N ALA A 938 34.45 104.62 -53.72
CA ALA A 938 34.63 103.16 -53.79
C ALA A 938 33.87 102.47 -52.64
N THR A 939 33.65 101.16 -52.75
CA THR A 939 33.10 100.32 -51.68
C THR A 939 33.93 99.07 -51.49
N ASN A 940 34.02 98.61 -50.24
CA ASN A 940 34.55 97.30 -49.89
C ASN A 940 33.57 96.18 -50.31
N ALA A 941 34.04 94.94 -50.25
CA ALA A 941 33.28 93.73 -50.59
C ALA A 941 32.06 93.51 -49.67
N ASP A 942 32.07 94.05 -48.46
CA ASP A 942 30.94 94.05 -47.52
C ASP A 942 29.94 95.20 -47.75
N GLY A 943 30.18 96.04 -48.76
CA GLY A 943 29.33 97.17 -49.12
C GLY A 943 29.61 98.45 -48.32
N THR A 944 30.60 98.46 -47.43
CA THR A 944 30.99 99.68 -46.70
C THR A 944 31.78 100.65 -47.58
N ASN A 945 31.67 101.96 -47.31
CA ASN A 945 32.35 102.99 -48.11
C ASN A 945 33.89 102.91 -47.96
N ALA A 946 34.59 103.03 -49.09
CA ALA A 946 36.04 103.01 -49.23
C ALA A 946 36.53 104.15 -50.16
N PHE A 947 37.81 104.52 -50.10
CA PHE A 947 38.36 105.59 -50.97
C PHE A 947 39.81 105.30 -51.42
N ALA A 948 40.80 105.47 -50.54
CA ALA A 948 42.22 105.27 -50.89
C ALA A 948 42.69 103.80 -50.80
N SER A 949 41.98 102.99 -50.01
CA SER A 949 42.17 101.54 -49.90
C SER A 949 40.81 100.85 -49.94
N VAL A 950 40.67 99.86 -50.82
CA VAL A 950 39.49 99.02 -50.99
C VAL A 950 39.84 97.61 -50.57
N ASN A 951 39.04 96.99 -49.72
CA ASN A 951 39.31 95.68 -49.11
C ASN A 951 40.66 95.64 -48.38
N ASN A 952 41.00 96.74 -47.69
CA ASN A 952 42.30 96.97 -47.03
C ASN A 952 43.52 96.92 -47.97
N VAL A 953 43.31 97.01 -49.27
CA VAL A 953 44.36 97.03 -50.29
C VAL A 953 44.32 98.38 -51.04
N PRO A 954 45.47 99.01 -51.36
CA PRO A 954 45.49 100.22 -52.18
C PRO A 954 44.82 99.99 -53.55
N VAL A 955 44.20 101.02 -54.10
CA VAL A 955 43.68 100.95 -55.48
C VAL A 955 44.84 101.08 -56.46
N GLY A 956 44.94 100.14 -57.41
CA GLY A 956 45.91 100.18 -58.49
C GLY A 956 45.52 101.18 -59.57
N VAL A 957 46.49 101.75 -60.26
CA VAL A 957 46.29 102.61 -61.42
C VAL A 957 47.24 102.22 -62.54
N ILE A 958 46.71 102.16 -63.75
CA ILE A 958 47.47 101.93 -64.97
C ILE A 958 47.12 103.06 -65.95
N ILE A 959 48.13 103.75 -66.44
CA ILE A 959 47.99 104.73 -67.50
C ILE A 959 48.51 104.10 -68.79
N THR A 960 47.65 104.11 -69.80
CA THR A 960 47.87 103.49 -71.11
C THR A 960 47.85 104.56 -72.20
N ASP A 961 48.78 104.49 -73.14
CA ASP A 961 48.79 105.38 -74.30
C ASP A 961 47.66 105.06 -75.30
N ARG A 962 47.52 105.89 -76.35
CA ARG A 962 46.52 105.71 -77.40
C ARG A 962 46.68 104.41 -78.19
N ALA A 963 47.87 103.80 -78.19
CA ALA A 963 48.14 102.53 -78.86
C ALA A 963 47.81 101.32 -77.97
N GLY A 964 47.42 101.54 -76.70
CA GLY A 964 47.11 100.47 -75.77
C GLY A 964 48.32 99.99 -74.96
N ASN A 965 49.47 100.68 -75.02
CA ASN A 965 50.65 100.30 -74.25
C ASN A 965 50.63 100.93 -72.86
N ASN A 966 50.94 100.14 -71.83
CA ASN A 966 51.05 100.61 -70.46
C ASN A 966 52.32 101.48 -70.31
N VAL A 967 52.14 102.77 -70.07
CA VAL A 967 53.22 103.76 -69.96
C VAL A 967 53.56 104.10 -68.51
N TRP A 968 52.63 103.84 -67.59
CA TRP A 968 52.85 103.96 -66.15
C TRP A 968 51.92 103.03 -65.37
N VAL A 969 52.47 102.38 -64.35
CA VAL A 969 51.79 101.38 -63.52
C VAL A 969 52.16 101.66 -62.06
N ASN A 970 51.18 101.85 -61.19
CA ASN A 970 51.42 102.05 -59.76
C ASN A 970 50.15 101.88 -58.91
N ASN A 971 50.21 102.25 -57.63
CA ASN A 971 49.01 102.55 -56.84
C ASN A 971 48.58 104.01 -57.08
N MET A 972 47.28 104.28 -57.00
CA MET A 972 46.73 105.62 -57.28
C MET A 972 47.27 106.72 -56.34
N THR A 973 47.80 106.34 -55.18
CA THR A 973 48.37 107.25 -54.19
C THR A 973 49.80 107.68 -54.52
N VAL A 974 50.43 107.09 -55.54
CA VAL A 974 51.78 107.43 -55.98
C VAL A 974 51.71 108.47 -57.08
N ASN A 975 52.43 109.57 -56.91
CA ASN A 975 52.43 110.64 -57.91
C ASN A 975 53.16 110.21 -59.19
N LEU A 976 52.51 110.43 -60.33
CA LEU A 976 53.12 110.38 -61.64
C LEU A 976 54.20 111.49 -61.75
N PRO A 977 55.47 111.17 -62.01
CA PRO A 977 56.53 112.17 -62.09
C PRO A 977 56.41 113.12 -63.29
N LYS A 978 56.92 114.35 -63.13
CA LYS A 978 56.99 115.33 -64.22
C LYS A 978 57.70 114.76 -65.45
N ASN A 979 57.24 115.14 -66.64
CA ASN A 979 57.76 114.70 -67.93
C ASN A 979 57.70 113.19 -68.20
N LYS A 980 57.03 112.39 -67.34
CA LYS A 980 56.89 110.94 -67.56
C LYS A 980 56.03 110.62 -68.78
N LEU A 981 55.00 111.42 -69.03
CA LEU A 981 54.13 111.30 -70.20
C LEU A 981 54.46 112.37 -71.24
N VAL A 982 54.36 112.02 -72.52
CA VAL A 982 54.42 113.00 -73.61
C VAL A 982 53.04 113.61 -73.84
N VAL A 983 52.95 114.70 -74.60
CA VAL A 983 51.66 115.30 -74.95
C VAL A 983 50.81 114.32 -75.72
N GLY A 984 49.55 114.19 -75.32
CA GLY A 984 48.63 113.24 -75.89
C GLY A 984 47.51 112.88 -74.92
N THR A 985 46.62 112.03 -75.39
CA THR A 985 45.51 111.49 -74.59
C THR A 985 45.88 110.08 -74.14
N TYR A 986 45.65 109.81 -72.87
CA TYR A 986 45.89 108.54 -72.21
C TYR A 986 44.59 108.04 -71.57
N SER A 987 44.52 106.73 -71.39
CA SER A 987 43.49 106.10 -70.56
C SER A 987 44.11 105.82 -69.20
N GLU A 988 43.58 106.46 -68.16
CA GLU A 988 43.91 106.14 -66.78
C GLU A 988 42.83 105.22 -66.24
N LYS A 989 43.23 104.01 -65.86
CA LYS A 989 42.32 103.00 -65.38
C LYS A 989 42.67 102.61 -63.95
N TYR A 990 41.68 102.73 -63.08
CA TYR A 990 41.75 102.37 -61.66
C TYR A 990 41.28 100.94 -61.47
N TYR A 991 41.94 100.23 -60.57
CA TYR A 991 41.68 98.83 -60.26
C TYR A 991 41.53 98.68 -58.75
N ALA A 992 40.28 98.62 -58.30
CA ALA A 992 39.98 98.25 -56.92
C ALA A 992 39.82 96.73 -56.86
N LEU A 993 40.57 96.06 -55.98
CA LEU A 993 40.52 94.60 -55.88
C LEU A 993 39.27 94.16 -55.14
N THR A 994 38.61 93.10 -55.61
CA THR A 994 37.55 92.39 -54.89
C THR A 994 38.14 91.69 -53.65
N ALA A 995 37.32 91.13 -52.75
CA ALA A 995 37.84 90.39 -51.61
C ALA A 995 38.75 89.23 -52.05
N LYS A 996 38.35 88.54 -53.13
CA LYS A 996 39.18 87.50 -53.76
C LYS A 996 40.47 88.09 -54.32
N GLY A 997 40.39 89.17 -55.10
CA GLY A 997 41.59 89.79 -55.66
C GLY A 997 42.54 90.34 -54.61
N ALA A 998 42.05 90.81 -53.46
CA ALA A 998 42.87 91.25 -52.34
C ALA A 998 43.64 90.09 -51.70
N ALA A 999 43.01 88.92 -51.56
CA ALA A 999 43.68 87.70 -51.09
C ALA A 999 44.72 87.20 -52.09
N ASP A 1000 44.37 87.19 -53.38
CA ASP A 1000 45.29 86.79 -54.45
C ASP A 1000 46.46 87.77 -54.55
N TYR A 1001 46.21 89.08 -54.43
CA TYR A 1001 47.25 90.10 -54.35
C TYR A 1001 48.19 89.88 -53.17
N THR A 1002 47.65 89.55 -52.00
CA THR A 1002 48.47 89.27 -50.80
C THR A 1002 49.37 88.05 -51.03
N THR A 1003 48.83 87.01 -51.64
CA THR A 1003 49.56 85.77 -52.00
C THR A 1003 50.62 86.05 -53.06
N TRP A 1004 50.26 86.76 -54.13
CA TRP A 1004 51.17 87.20 -55.17
C TRP A 1004 52.28 88.07 -54.61
N LYS A 1005 51.95 89.05 -53.76
CA LYS A 1005 52.91 89.97 -53.13
C LYS A 1005 53.93 89.25 -52.27
N ALA A 1006 53.56 88.13 -51.64
CA ALA A 1006 54.49 87.31 -50.87
C ALA A 1006 55.57 86.62 -51.76
N THR A 1007 55.31 86.50 -53.07
CA THR A 1007 56.20 85.81 -54.02
C THR A 1007 56.73 86.70 -55.16
N ALA A 1008 56.25 87.94 -55.27
CA ALA A 1008 56.64 88.90 -56.29
C ALA A 1008 58.07 89.45 -56.08
N SER A 1009 58.71 89.87 -57.17
CA SER A 1009 60.03 90.55 -57.14
C SER A 1009 59.95 91.82 -56.26
N PRO A 1010 61.01 92.18 -55.49
CA PRO A 1010 61.03 93.41 -54.68
C PRO A 1010 60.75 94.70 -55.47
N SER A 1011 60.95 94.67 -56.78
CA SER A 1011 60.67 95.78 -57.71
C SER A 1011 59.21 95.87 -58.19
N ALA A 1012 58.37 94.87 -57.88
CA ALA A 1012 56.95 94.82 -58.24
C ALA A 1012 56.14 94.69 -56.93
N ASN A 1013 55.64 95.82 -56.41
CA ASN A 1013 55.07 95.89 -55.06
C ASN A 1013 53.74 96.66 -54.96
N THR A 1014 53.16 97.04 -56.11
CA THR A 1014 51.90 97.80 -56.19
C THR A 1014 50.77 96.92 -56.73
N VAL A 1015 49.52 97.33 -56.49
CA VAL A 1015 48.35 96.68 -57.11
C VAL A 1015 48.38 96.86 -58.62
N GLY A 1016 48.85 98.01 -59.13
CA GLY A 1016 49.09 98.17 -60.56
C GLY A 1016 50.01 97.07 -61.11
N ASP A 1017 51.08 96.71 -60.40
CA ASP A 1017 52.00 95.64 -60.83
C ASP A 1017 51.32 94.27 -60.80
N PHE A 1018 50.47 94.01 -59.81
CA PHE A 1018 49.70 92.78 -59.71
C PHE A 1018 48.75 92.62 -60.90
N ILE A 1019 47.99 93.65 -61.25
CA ILE A 1019 47.14 93.67 -62.44
C ILE A 1019 47.99 93.46 -63.70
N ASN A 1020 49.13 94.15 -63.82
CA ASN A 1020 50.00 94.10 -64.99
C ASN A 1020 50.78 92.77 -65.12
N SER A 1021 50.81 91.93 -64.07
CA SER A 1021 51.50 90.63 -64.08
C SER A 1021 50.79 89.56 -64.94
N GLY A 1022 49.53 89.79 -65.29
CA GLY A 1022 48.69 88.81 -66.00
C GLY A 1022 48.19 87.65 -65.14
N GLN A 1023 48.49 87.62 -63.84
CA GLN A 1023 47.98 86.59 -62.91
C GLN A 1023 46.58 86.87 -62.39
N THR A 1024 45.99 88.02 -62.72
CA THR A 1024 44.63 88.39 -62.32
C THR A 1024 43.60 87.86 -63.31
N THR A 1025 42.45 87.44 -62.78
CA THR A 1025 41.25 87.10 -63.52
C THR A 1025 40.26 88.27 -63.51
N SER A 1026 39.26 88.24 -64.41
CA SER A 1026 38.24 89.29 -64.49
C SER A 1026 37.39 89.46 -63.22
N GLY A 1027 37.43 88.51 -62.28
CA GLY A 1027 36.74 88.55 -61.00
C GLY A 1027 37.56 89.14 -59.84
N ASP A 1028 38.85 89.44 -60.05
CA ASP A 1028 39.75 89.90 -58.98
C ASP A 1028 39.68 91.41 -58.76
N TYR A 1029 39.07 92.15 -59.68
CA TYR A 1029 39.00 93.60 -59.58
C TYR A 1029 37.78 94.18 -60.27
N VAL A 1030 37.42 95.38 -59.83
CA VAL A 1030 36.50 96.29 -60.51
C VAL A 1030 37.26 97.53 -60.97
N THR A 1031 36.81 98.14 -62.07
CA THR A 1031 37.55 99.25 -62.68
C THR A 1031 36.72 100.49 -62.90
N ALA A 1032 37.37 101.64 -62.73
CA ALA A 1032 36.90 102.94 -63.20
C ALA A 1032 37.92 103.52 -64.18
N THR A 1033 37.49 104.39 -65.10
CA THR A 1033 38.40 104.93 -66.13
C THR A 1033 38.22 106.44 -66.26
N THR A 1034 39.34 107.14 -66.28
CA THR A 1034 39.46 108.57 -66.51
C THR A 1034 40.28 108.78 -67.79
N GLN A 1035 39.80 109.63 -68.68
CA GLN A 1035 40.61 110.05 -69.82
C GLN A 1035 41.58 111.16 -69.38
N LEU A 1036 42.88 110.89 -69.46
CA LEU A 1036 43.93 111.82 -69.05
C LEU A 1036 44.53 112.53 -70.27
N THR A 1037 44.40 113.86 -70.35
CA THR A 1037 44.94 114.65 -71.48
C THR A 1037 46.17 115.43 -71.03
N VAL A 1038 47.33 115.10 -71.59
CA VAL A 1038 48.61 115.75 -71.28
C VAL A 1038 48.89 116.83 -72.33
N THR A 1039 49.15 118.05 -71.88
CA THR A 1039 49.40 119.19 -72.78
C THR A 1039 50.77 119.84 -72.54
N ASN A 1040 51.39 120.37 -73.62
CA ASN A 1040 52.66 121.13 -73.57
C ASN A 1040 52.45 122.55 -73.05
N PHE A 1041 51.19 122.98 -73.00
CA PHE A 1041 50.83 124.34 -72.66
C PHE A 1041 50.76 124.48 -71.14
N ILE A 1042 51.78 125.13 -70.59
CA ILE A 1042 51.70 125.76 -69.28
C ILE A 1042 51.15 127.17 -69.55
N LEU A 1043 50.01 127.51 -68.96
CA LEU A 1043 49.44 128.86 -69.07
C LEU A 1043 50.48 129.92 -68.62
N PRO A 1044 50.64 131.03 -69.36
CA PRO A 1044 51.74 131.97 -69.20
C PRO A 1044 51.43 133.01 -68.11
N PHE A 1045 51.39 132.59 -66.84
CA PHE A 1045 51.48 133.46 -65.67
C PHE A 1045 52.17 132.67 -64.56
N ALA A 1046 53.45 132.37 -64.79
CA ALA A 1046 54.32 131.81 -63.77
C ALA A 1046 54.82 132.94 -62.86
N GLY A 1047 54.00 133.32 -61.87
CA GLY A 1047 54.42 134.15 -60.75
C GLY A 1047 53.34 135.08 -60.19
N GLY A 1048 52.40 134.54 -59.42
CA GLY A 1048 51.60 135.33 -58.47
C GLY A 1048 50.13 135.55 -58.82
N SER A 1049 49.27 134.95 -57.97
CA SER A 1049 47.89 135.32 -57.60
C SER A 1049 47.14 136.41 -58.40
N GLY A 1050 45.97 136.03 -58.95
CA GLY A 1050 44.74 136.79 -58.70
C GLY A 1050 44.05 137.43 -59.91
N ASN A 1051 42.85 136.88 -60.17
CA ASN A 1051 41.64 137.57 -60.62
C ASN A 1051 41.42 137.94 -62.10
N GLN A 1052 40.46 137.17 -62.65
CA GLN A 1052 39.28 137.63 -63.39
C GLN A 1052 39.49 138.02 -64.86
N PHE A 1053 38.67 137.38 -65.69
CA PHE A 1053 38.35 137.68 -67.09
C PHE A 1053 39.30 137.18 -68.19
N LEU A 1054 39.03 135.93 -68.63
CA LEU A 1054 38.79 135.73 -70.06
C LEU A 1054 37.58 134.81 -70.28
N TYR A 1055 36.47 135.50 -70.56
CA TYR A 1055 35.31 135.15 -71.39
C TYR A 1055 35.32 133.77 -72.08
N LEU A 1056 34.30 132.93 -71.86
CA LEU A 1056 32.98 132.99 -72.52
C LEU A 1056 33.02 132.38 -73.94
N MET A 1057 32.10 131.42 -74.13
CA MET A 1057 31.59 130.85 -75.39
C MET A 1057 32.28 129.59 -75.95
N ILE A 1058 31.56 128.47 -75.79
CA ILE A 1058 31.07 127.52 -76.81
C ILE A 1058 30.79 126.22 -76.02
N SER A 1059 29.63 126.11 -75.38
CA SER A 1059 28.35 125.61 -75.89
C SER A 1059 28.27 124.09 -76.03
N LEU A 1060 27.12 123.58 -75.58
CA LEU A 1060 26.58 122.23 -75.78
C LEU A 1060 27.26 121.06 -75.05
N ALA A 1061 26.61 120.61 -73.97
CA ALA A 1061 25.90 119.33 -74.05
C ALA A 1061 24.87 119.23 -72.92
N THR A 1062 23.61 119.07 -73.35
CA THR A 1062 22.59 118.18 -72.77
C THR A 1062 22.13 118.43 -71.33
N ILE A 1063 20.95 119.00 -71.11
CA ILE A 1063 19.61 118.39 -71.25
C ILE A 1063 19.31 117.38 -70.14
N GLY A 1064 18.23 117.69 -69.41
CA GLY A 1064 17.41 116.77 -68.61
C GLY A 1064 17.73 116.82 -67.12
N ALA A 1065 16.84 117.17 -66.20
CA ALA A 1065 15.42 117.50 -66.21
C ALA A 1065 15.16 118.21 -64.85
N LEU A 1066 14.42 119.32 -64.80
CA LEU A 1066 13.05 119.37 -64.24
C LEU A 1066 12.88 118.54 -62.95
N GLY A 1067 12.55 119.10 -61.79
CA GLY A 1067 11.56 120.16 -61.63
C GLY A 1067 10.17 119.57 -61.80
N LEU A 1068 9.47 119.48 -60.67
CA LEU A 1068 8.07 119.10 -60.48
C LEU A 1068 7.87 117.60 -60.19
N TYR A 1069 7.51 117.22 -58.97
CA TYR A 1069 6.41 117.77 -58.17
C TYR A 1069 5.08 117.70 -58.94
N PHE A 1070 4.02 117.90 -58.20
CA PHE A 1070 2.94 116.97 -57.95
C PHE A 1070 2.03 116.44 -59.06
N SER A 1071 1.20 115.52 -58.56
CA SER A 1071 -0.14 115.17 -59.04
C SER A 1071 -0.11 113.99 -60.00
N LYS A 1072 -0.82 112.89 -59.79
CA LYS A 1072 -2.22 112.71 -59.41
C LYS A 1072 -2.34 111.24 -58.99
N ARG A 1073 -2.93 110.89 -57.84
CA ARG A 1073 -4.39 110.72 -57.70
C ARG A 1073 -5.04 110.02 -58.89
N ARG A 1074 -5.35 108.74 -58.70
CA ARG A 1074 -6.60 108.05 -59.09
C ARG A 1074 -6.47 106.66 -58.48
N LYS A 1075 -7.16 106.34 -57.39
CA LYS A 1075 -8.57 105.92 -57.30
C LYS A 1075 -8.81 105.65 -55.80
N GLU A 1076 -9.92 105.93 -55.13
CA GLU A 1076 -11.33 106.09 -55.46
C GLU A 1076 -12.00 106.91 -54.31
N GLU A 1077 -13.07 107.65 -54.65
CA GLU A 1077 -14.31 107.93 -53.88
C GLU A 1077 -14.22 108.56 -52.47
N GLU A 1078 -14.62 109.83 -52.31
CA GLU A 1078 -15.95 110.34 -51.83
C GLU A 1078 -16.08 110.33 -50.29
N LEU A 1079 -16.16 111.49 -49.60
CA LEU A 1079 -17.37 112.28 -49.29
C LEU A 1079 -18.36 111.45 -48.42
N GLU A 1080 -18.96 111.90 -47.33
CA GLU A 1080 -19.38 113.24 -46.93
C GLU A 1080 -19.74 113.24 -45.42
N PHE A 1081 -19.98 114.45 -44.95
CA PHE A 1081 -20.50 114.88 -43.66
C PHE A 1081 -21.83 114.21 -43.22
N VAL A 1082 -21.98 114.06 -41.91
CA VAL A 1082 -23.21 113.74 -41.10
C VAL A 1082 -24.35 114.74 -41.40
N PRO A 1083 -25.69 114.49 -41.24
CA PRO A 1083 -26.44 113.42 -40.53
C PRO A 1083 -27.67 112.83 -41.30
N GLU A 1084 -28.42 111.97 -40.59
CA GLU A 1084 -29.90 111.85 -40.61
C GLU A 1084 -30.52 110.55 -41.15
N GLN A 1085 -31.13 109.84 -40.19
CA GLN A 1085 -32.34 109.02 -40.20
C GLN A 1085 -32.64 107.94 -41.27
N ALA A 1086 -32.97 106.78 -40.67
CA ALA A 1086 -34.15 105.93 -40.91
C ALA A 1086 -34.12 104.86 -42.02
N GLY A 1087 -34.49 103.63 -41.61
CA GLY A 1087 -35.34 102.76 -42.44
C GLY A 1087 -34.96 101.28 -42.57
N TYR A 1088 -35.37 100.48 -41.58
CA TYR A 1088 -36.07 99.18 -41.70
C TYR A 1088 -35.78 98.15 -42.83
N GLY A 1089 -35.50 96.89 -42.42
CA GLY A 1089 -36.03 95.60 -42.95
C GLY A 1089 -35.48 95.07 -44.30
N ALA A 1090 -35.22 93.76 -44.53
CA ALA A 1090 -35.44 92.54 -43.75
C ALA A 1090 -34.67 91.32 -44.37
N SER A 1091 -34.39 90.29 -43.55
CA SER A 1091 -34.16 88.84 -43.88
C SER A 1091 -32.82 88.47 -44.58
N THR A 1092 -32.04 87.40 -44.30
CA THR A 1092 -32.15 86.18 -43.46
C THR A 1092 -30.77 85.50 -43.24
N ASN A 1093 -30.57 85.02 -42.00
CA ASN A 1093 -29.98 83.75 -41.52
C ASN A 1093 -28.45 83.42 -41.44
N THR A 1094 -28.14 82.85 -40.26
CA THR A 1094 -27.06 81.92 -39.85
C THR A 1094 -25.62 82.39 -39.66
N LYS A 1095 -25.19 82.58 -38.38
CA LYS A 1095 -23.91 82.11 -37.81
C LYS A 1095 -23.85 82.34 -36.29
N GLY A 1096 -23.10 81.47 -35.61
CA GLY A 1096 -22.90 81.47 -34.15
C GLY A 1096 -21.54 82.01 -33.70
N ASN A 1097 -21.40 81.98 -32.37
CA ASN A 1097 -20.22 82.08 -31.50
C ASN A 1097 -19.79 83.42 -30.84
N LYS A 1098 -19.72 83.32 -29.49
CA LYS A 1098 -18.89 84.01 -28.46
C LYS A 1098 -19.34 85.36 -27.89
N ALA A 1099 -19.76 85.38 -26.61
CA ALA A 1099 -19.08 86.04 -25.46
C ALA A 1099 -19.97 86.13 -24.19
N ARG A 1100 -19.32 86.32 -23.03
CA ARG A 1100 -19.77 86.17 -21.62
C ARG A 1100 -20.80 87.20 -21.14
N PHE A 1101 -21.74 86.82 -20.25
CA PHE A 1101 -22.36 87.65 -19.19
C PHE A 1101 -23.07 86.78 -18.12
N PHE A 1102 -23.18 87.29 -16.88
CA PHE A 1102 -23.84 86.67 -15.71
C PHE A 1102 -25.38 86.94 -15.66
N GLN A 1103 -26.10 86.07 -14.94
CA GLN A 1103 -27.49 86.16 -14.40
C GLN A 1103 -28.71 85.65 -15.24
N THR A 1104 -29.20 84.47 -14.81
CA THR A 1104 -30.60 84.11 -14.43
C THR A 1104 -31.82 84.74 -15.13
N LEU A 1105 -32.64 83.91 -15.84
CA LEU A 1105 -33.93 83.30 -15.37
C LEU A 1105 -34.92 82.93 -16.51
N ARG A 1106 -35.50 81.72 -16.39
CA ARG A 1106 -36.84 81.22 -16.83
C ARG A 1106 -37.07 80.56 -18.21
N LYS A 1107 -37.46 79.27 -18.11
CA LYS A 1107 -38.66 78.58 -18.63
C LYS A 1107 -38.65 77.87 -20.02
N THR A 1108 -38.59 76.52 -19.91
CA THR A 1108 -39.51 75.46 -20.44
C THR A 1108 -39.76 75.23 -21.95
N ARG A 1109 -39.29 74.03 -22.39
CA ARG A 1109 -39.97 72.86 -23.06
C ARG A 1109 -40.79 73.04 -24.35
N PRO A 1110 -40.76 72.01 -25.23
CA PRO A 1110 -41.86 71.03 -25.25
C PRO A 1110 -41.44 69.54 -25.38
N TYR A 1111 -42.26 68.68 -24.72
CA TYR A 1111 -42.75 67.31 -25.05
C TYR A 1111 -41.86 66.30 -25.85
N ARG A 1112 -41.81 64.99 -25.56
CA ARG A 1112 -42.88 64.08 -25.10
C ARG A 1112 -42.34 62.69 -24.67
N LYS A 1113 -43.03 62.07 -23.69
CA LYS A 1113 -43.04 60.66 -23.21
C LYS A 1113 -41.81 60.28 -22.38
N VAL A 1114 -41.95 59.88 -21.10
CA VAL A 1114 -42.68 58.68 -20.66
C VAL A 1114 -43.50 58.92 -19.38
N PHE A 1115 -44.63 58.25 -19.35
CA PHE A 1115 -45.60 58.20 -18.25
C PHE A 1115 -45.06 57.49 -16.99
N HIS A 1116 -45.54 58.01 -15.86
CA HIS A 1116 -45.90 57.31 -14.62
C HIS A 1116 -44.82 56.63 -13.76
N SER A 1117 -44.50 57.30 -12.66
CA SER A 1117 -44.67 56.66 -11.34
C SER A 1117 -46.17 56.65 -10.97
N LYS A 1118 -46.69 55.52 -10.49
CA LYS A 1118 -47.42 55.40 -9.21
C LYS A 1118 -48.07 54.01 -9.08
N ASN A 1119 -47.54 53.23 -8.13
CA ASN A 1119 -48.26 52.13 -7.52
C ASN A 1119 -49.58 52.63 -6.93
N ARG A 1120 -50.65 51.86 -7.13
CA ARG A 1120 -51.79 51.87 -6.24
C ARG A 1120 -51.43 51.09 -4.98
N ILE A 1121 -51.42 51.83 -3.87
CA ILE A 1121 -52.08 51.49 -2.59
C ILE A 1121 -51.42 50.39 -1.75
N HIS A 1122 -50.62 50.78 -0.73
CA HIS A 1122 -51.13 50.98 0.64
C HIS A 1122 -50.12 51.72 1.56
N LEU A 1123 -50.55 52.92 1.98
CA LEU A 1123 -50.62 53.54 3.32
C LEU A 1123 -49.55 53.33 4.43
N ALA A 1124 -49.24 54.48 5.06
CA ALA A 1124 -48.71 54.78 6.41
C ALA A 1124 -47.19 54.61 6.63
N GLN A 1125 -46.39 55.70 6.58
CA GLN A 1125 -46.08 56.64 7.69
C GLN A 1125 -45.42 55.98 8.91
N THR A 1126 -44.15 56.30 9.19
CA THR A 1126 -43.72 57.18 10.32
C THR A 1126 -42.20 57.04 10.61
N GLN A 1127 -41.52 58.20 10.53
CA GLN A 1127 -40.36 58.73 11.29
C GLN A 1127 -39.33 57.85 12.04
N ARG A 1128 -38.09 58.38 12.00
CA ARG A 1128 -37.11 58.65 13.10
C ARG A 1128 -35.98 57.65 13.41
N LYS A 1129 -34.76 58.24 13.35
CA LYS A 1129 -33.65 58.26 14.32
C LYS A 1129 -32.88 56.97 14.71
N GLU A 1130 -31.56 57.12 14.66
CA GLU A 1130 -30.52 56.75 15.66
C GLU A 1130 -30.72 55.49 16.52
N GLY A 1131 -29.69 54.61 16.54
CA GLY A 1131 -29.33 53.89 17.77
C GLY A 1131 -28.81 52.45 17.61
N LYS A 1132 -27.50 52.29 17.86
CA LYS A 1132 -26.77 51.23 18.61
C LYS A 1132 -27.29 49.79 18.75
N ASN A 1133 -26.28 48.90 18.62
CA ASN A 1133 -25.98 47.61 19.29
C ASN A 1133 -26.92 46.41 19.08
N ASP A 1134 -26.41 45.36 18.42
CA ASP A 1134 -25.70 44.23 19.05
C ASP A 1134 -24.67 43.63 18.08
#